data_AF-F7UUM0-F1
#
_entry.id   AF-F7UUM0-F1
#
_cell.length_a   1.000
_cell.length_b   1.000
_cell.length_c   1.000
_cell.angle_alpha   90.00
_cell.angle_beta   90.00
_cell.angle_gamma   90.00
#
_symmetry.space_group_name_H-M   'P 1'
#
loop_
_entity.id
_entity.type
_entity.pdbx_description
1 polymer ?
#
loop_
_entity_poly.entity_id
_entity_poly.type
_entity_poly.pdbx_seq_one_letter_code
_entity_poly.pdbx_strand_id
1 'polypeptide(L)'
;MNVYVSNIVLAAISFPLLALFITLPYMIYQYRKFGSIPWLRTLIVYSFVFYLLCAYFLVLLPLPEDRSALVSYAQTPQLVPFNFMREFLAQTTFSLTAPVTWLATLRDPYIYEALFNVLLLVPLGMYLRYYFRRTWWQTLIIGFLVTLSFELSQLTGLWGLYEHPYRLFDVDDLIMNTLGAMVGFWMVGPAMRVLPDIRLVNEEAREAGMRASVTKRLLSFVIDVIIQLALVALVGFVSVLMGLPEWLEAQGVPRGTIAQGIELVLLVCVFVITPCLTRGQTLGQKLLKLRIVRSDASQARWYQYLARYGLLFLMAWAPFAVLFGVFTLDYSQATELNTVAVFVSEHQEVLFLLWLVIMTAWALSIIVRAVRSWRMKRPFIMLNGLISNTRVMTEAGVTHERERRAALDVAQVAALERIIAEEGTPLAELMEQAGRAAADEVRAWVPDPAPIVVLAGAGNNGGDGWVCARALAEAGYPVKLVVPDLAERLKAEPARSTALEIFADASERNLPLHVLVAPDTDILTDAIDGAEGIVDALLGTGFSGSDVREPYASWIDAANRRRFEGSRGKGRGRHRKREHQRGGHERMRARALPAKAKDAPFALAIDVPSGLSAQDGAVARPCFAADETVTMLAFKPGLALDATTPWTGAVKLAPLVDIKPYLERLSAKQTDSH
;
A
#
# COMPACT_ATOMS: atom_id res chain seq x y z
N MET A 1 10.10 -8.78 -42.64
CA MET A 1 9.84 -7.98 -41.42
C MET A 1 11.19 -7.55 -40.89
N ASN A 2 11.43 -6.25 -40.59
CA ASN A 2 12.73 -5.78 -40.08
C ASN A 2 13.13 -6.60 -38.84
N VAL A 3 14.41 -6.99 -38.73
CA VAL A 3 14.94 -7.83 -37.63
C VAL A 3 14.53 -7.28 -36.24
N TYR A 4 14.59 -5.96 -36.09
CA TYR A 4 14.11 -5.23 -34.91
C TYR A 4 12.65 -5.50 -34.55
N VAL A 5 11.76 -5.50 -35.55
CA VAL A 5 10.32 -5.74 -35.35
C VAL A 5 10.08 -7.19 -34.93
N SER A 6 10.83 -8.13 -35.51
CA SER A 6 10.75 -9.55 -35.11
C SER A 6 11.13 -9.76 -33.65
N ASN A 7 12.19 -9.10 -33.17
CA ASN A 7 12.66 -9.21 -31.79
C ASN A 7 11.64 -8.62 -30.79
N ILE A 8 11.02 -7.49 -31.13
CA ILE A 8 9.96 -6.88 -30.30
C ILE A 8 8.71 -7.76 -30.26
N VAL A 9 8.30 -8.36 -31.40
CA VAL A 9 7.17 -9.29 -31.45
C VAL A 9 7.46 -10.52 -30.59
N LEU A 10 8.67 -11.06 -30.64
CA LEU A 10 9.08 -12.17 -29.77
C LEU A 10 8.97 -11.79 -28.29
N ALA A 11 9.44 -10.60 -27.89
CA ALA A 11 9.28 -10.09 -26.53
C ALA A 11 7.81 -10.00 -26.13
N ALA A 12 6.95 -9.49 -27.01
CA ALA A 12 5.51 -9.38 -26.76
C ALA A 12 4.82 -10.76 -26.58
N ILE A 13 5.26 -11.78 -27.32
CA ILE A 13 4.75 -13.15 -27.20
C ILE A 13 5.28 -13.86 -25.93
N SER A 14 6.55 -13.66 -25.58
CA SER A 14 7.16 -14.27 -24.40
C SER A 14 6.72 -13.60 -23.09
N PHE A 15 6.37 -12.31 -23.13
CA PHE A 15 6.03 -11.53 -21.95
C PHE A 15 4.87 -12.10 -21.10
N PRO A 16 3.72 -12.53 -21.66
CA PRO A 16 2.64 -13.13 -20.87
C PRO A 16 3.06 -14.34 -20.04
N LEU A 17 3.95 -15.19 -20.56
CA LEU A 17 4.47 -16.36 -19.83
C LEU A 17 5.34 -15.91 -18.65
N LEU A 18 6.30 -15.02 -18.90
CA LEU A 18 7.14 -14.46 -17.84
C LEU A 18 6.30 -13.72 -16.79
N ALA A 19 5.34 -12.92 -17.25
CA ALA A 19 4.38 -12.18 -16.43
C ALA A 19 3.62 -13.14 -15.50
N LEU A 20 3.13 -14.28 -16.00
CA LEU A 20 2.46 -15.29 -15.18
C LEU A 20 3.34 -15.78 -14.03
N PHE A 21 4.60 -16.13 -14.32
CA PHE A 21 5.55 -16.62 -13.31
C PHE A 21 5.88 -15.57 -12.23
N ILE A 22 6.07 -14.30 -12.61
CA ILE A 22 6.40 -13.24 -11.65
C ILE A 22 5.17 -12.72 -10.89
N THR A 23 3.96 -12.95 -11.40
CA THR A 23 2.73 -12.38 -10.82
C THR A 23 2.50 -12.85 -9.40
N LEU A 24 2.59 -14.15 -9.12
CA LEU A 24 2.33 -14.68 -7.79
C LEU A 24 3.33 -14.14 -6.73
N PRO A 25 4.66 -14.25 -6.92
CA PRO A 25 5.64 -13.63 -6.02
C PRO A 25 5.44 -12.12 -5.85
N TYR A 26 5.15 -11.41 -6.94
CA TYR A 26 4.89 -9.97 -6.92
C TYR A 26 3.67 -9.63 -6.06
N MET A 27 2.54 -10.31 -6.26
CA MET A 27 1.31 -10.09 -5.49
C MET A 27 1.54 -10.36 -4.00
N ILE A 28 2.24 -11.45 -3.65
CA ILE A 28 2.59 -11.79 -2.26
C ILE A 28 3.44 -10.67 -1.65
N TYR A 29 4.48 -10.22 -2.36
CA TYR A 29 5.35 -9.13 -1.91
C TYR A 29 4.54 -7.84 -1.65
N GLN A 30 3.71 -7.42 -2.61
CA GLN A 30 2.93 -6.20 -2.49
C GLN A 30 1.94 -6.26 -1.33
N TYR A 31 1.20 -7.36 -1.18
CA TYR A 31 0.27 -7.51 -0.06
C TYR A 31 0.95 -7.56 1.30
N ARG A 32 2.16 -8.14 1.40
CA ARG A 32 2.91 -8.21 2.66
C ARG A 32 3.54 -6.88 3.06
N LYS A 33 4.02 -6.11 2.08
CA LYS A 33 4.74 -4.84 2.29
C LYS A 33 3.82 -3.61 2.32
N PHE A 34 2.81 -3.56 1.47
CA PHE A 34 1.91 -2.41 1.31
C PHE A 34 0.45 -2.73 1.61
N GLY A 35 0.10 -3.98 1.93
CA GLY A 35 -1.27 -4.33 2.33
C GLY A 35 -2.28 -4.48 1.18
N SER A 36 -2.08 -3.78 0.06
CA SER A 36 -2.85 -3.87 -1.20
C SER A 36 -1.94 -3.83 -2.45
N ILE A 37 -2.55 -3.92 -3.66
CA ILE A 37 -1.83 -3.87 -4.95
C ILE A 37 -2.20 -2.56 -5.67
N PRO A 38 -1.31 -1.55 -5.70
CA PRO A 38 -1.56 -0.31 -6.41
C PRO A 38 -1.40 -0.50 -7.94
N TRP A 39 -2.42 -0.11 -8.70
CA TRP A 39 -2.47 -0.32 -10.15
C TRP A 39 -1.32 0.37 -10.89
N LEU A 40 -0.99 1.62 -10.53
CA LEU A 40 0.06 2.40 -11.20
C LEU A 40 1.41 1.72 -11.03
N ARG A 41 1.65 1.15 -9.86
CA ARG A 41 2.87 0.42 -9.57
C ARG A 41 2.95 -0.90 -10.31
N THR A 42 1.83 -1.61 -10.43
CA THR A 42 1.75 -2.82 -11.26
C THR A 42 2.04 -2.46 -12.71
N LEU A 43 1.44 -1.40 -13.24
CA LEU A 43 1.73 -0.92 -14.58
C LEU A 43 3.23 -0.61 -14.76
N ILE A 44 3.84 0.16 -13.85
CA ILE A 44 5.27 0.52 -13.90
C ILE A 44 6.17 -0.72 -13.86
N VAL A 45 5.91 -1.66 -12.95
CA VAL A 45 6.76 -2.85 -12.80
C VAL A 45 6.64 -3.77 -14.02
N TYR A 46 5.43 -4.01 -14.51
CA TYR A 46 5.22 -4.88 -15.67
C TYR A 46 5.72 -4.22 -16.97
N SER A 47 5.55 -2.91 -17.13
CA SER A 47 6.16 -2.17 -18.24
C SER A 47 7.69 -2.14 -18.15
N PHE A 48 8.27 -2.10 -16.94
CA PHE A 48 9.72 -2.22 -16.75
C PHE A 48 10.23 -3.63 -17.12
N VAL A 49 9.55 -4.69 -16.69
CA VAL A 49 9.91 -6.07 -17.07
C VAL A 49 9.77 -6.28 -18.57
N PHE A 50 8.68 -5.79 -19.18
CA PHE A 50 8.49 -5.84 -20.62
C PHE A 50 9.60 -5.09 -21.36
N TYR A 51 9.95 -3.89 -20.88
CA TYR A 51 11.08 -3.11 -21.39
C TYR A 51 12.39 -3.90 -21.32
N LEU A 52 12.73 -4.50 -20.18
CA LEU A 52 13.95 -5.29 -20.02
C LEU A 52 13.98 -6.48 -20.98
N LEU A 53 12.83 -7.14 -21.20
CA LEU A 53 12.72 -8.23 -22.15
C LEU A 53 12.95 -7.77 -23.60
N CYS A 54 12.37 -6.62 -23.98
CA CYS A 54 12.63 -6.00 -25.29
C CYS A 54 14.11 -5.64 -25.44
N ALA A 55 14.71 -4.98 -24.46
CA ALA A 55 16.12 -4.61 -24.49
C ALA A 55 17.01 -5.85 -24.62
N TYR A 56 16.73 -6.90 -23.85
CA TYR A 56 17.45 -8.17 -23.90
C TYR A 56 17.41 -8.81 -25.30
N PHE A 57 16.23 -8.90 -25.94
CA PHE A 57 16.12 -9.46 -27.30
C PHE A 57 16.72 -8.55 -28.37
N LEU A 58 16.62 -7.24 -28.24
CA LEU A 58 17.22 -6.30 -29.20
C LEU A 58 18.75 -6.34 -29.18
N VAL A 59 19.33 -6.53 -28.00
CA VAL A 59 20.78 -6.58 -27.80
C VAL A 59 21.35 -7.94 -28.23
N LEU A 60 20.67 -9.04 -27.88
CA LEU A 60 21.26 -10.38 -28.03
C LEU A 60 20.88 -11.11 -29.31
N LEU A 61 19.75 -10.79 -29.94
CA LEU A 61 19.31 -11.47 -31.17
C LEU A 61 19.71 -10.69 -32.43
N PRO A 62 19.97 -11.39 -33.55
CA PRO A 62 19.88 -12.84 -33.74
C PRO A 62 21.11 -13.59 -33.22
N LEU A 63 20.89 -14.82 -32.74
CA LEU A 63 21.98 -15.73 -32.39
C LEU A 63 22.43 -16.52 -33.63
N PRO A 64 23.73 -16.88 -33.73
CA PRO A 64 24.20 -17.82 -34.74
C PRO A 64 23.49 -19.18 -34.62
N GLU A 65 23.24 -19.82 -35.76
CA GLU A 65 22.64 -21.17 -35.80
C GLU A 65 23.58 -22.23 -35.20
N ASP A 66 24.89 -22.08 -35.42
CA ASP A 66 25.95 -22.94 -34.90
C ASP A 66 26.74 -22.23 -33.79
N ARG A 67 26.96 -22.93 -32.67
CA ARG A 67 27.68 -22.41 -31.50
C ARG A 67 29.18 -22.24 -31.74
N SER A 68 29.72 -22.94 -32.73
CA SER A 68 31.12 -22.85 -33.15
C SER A 68 31.34 -21.88 -34.32
N ALA A 69 30.28 -21.22 -34.80
CA ALA A 69 30.36 -20.31 -35.93
C ALA A 69 31.29 -19.11 -35.65
N LEU A 70 32.28 -18.93 -36.51
CA LEU A 70 33.20 -17.79 -36.48
C LEU A 70 32.57 -16.57 -37.16
N VAL A 71 32.30 -15.52 -36.39
CA VAL A 71 31.85 -14.22 -36.91
C VAL A 71 33.08 -13.31 -37.06
N SER A 72 33.56 -13.16 -38.30
CA SER A 72 34.84 -12.51 -38.61
C SER A 72 34.93 -11.05 -38.15
N TYR A 73 33.87 -10.26 -38.35
CA TYR A 73 33.85 -8.84 -37.96
C TYR A 73 33.80 -8.65 -36.43
N ALA A 74 33.37 -9.66 -35.65
CA ALA A 74 33.20 -9.57 -34.21
C ALA A 74 34.45 -10.00 -33.41
N GLN A 75 35.48 -10.51 -34.07
CA GLN A 75 36.67 -11.08 -33.41
C GLN A 75 37.52 -10.03 -32.69
N THR A 76 37.55 -8.80 -33.20
CA THR A 76 38.37 -7.73 -32.67
C THR A 76 37.46 -6.63 -32.10
N PRO A 77 37.51 -6.37 -30.79
CA PRO A 77 36.75 -5.29 -30.18
C PRO A 77 37.08 -3.93 -30.81
N GLN A 78 36.05 -3.14 -31.07
CA GLN A 78 36.18 -1.73 -31.37
C GLN A 78 36.40 -1.02 -30.03
N LEU A 79 37.59 -0.45 -29.83
CA LEU A 79 37.96 0.26 -28.59
C LEU A 79 38.19 1.76 -28.77
N VAL A 80 37.92 2.30 -29.96
CA VAL A 80 38.29 3.67 -30.32
C VAL A 80 37.06 4.58 -30.19
N PRO A 81 37.00 5.49 -29.20
CA PRO A 81 35.83 6.35 -29.02
C PRO A 81 35.56 7.25 -30.24
N PHE A 82 34.28 7.48 -30.50
CA PHE A 82 33.73 8.28 -31.59
C PHE A 82 34.19 7.81 -32.98
N ASN A 83 34.32 6.50 -33.17
CA ASN A 83 34.64 5.92 -34.47
C ASN A 83 33.44 5.96 -35.42
N PHE A 84 32.23 5.75 -34.91
CA PHE A 84 30.99 5.94 -35.64
C PHE A 84 30.95 7.32 -36.35
N MET A 85 31.34 8.39 -35.66
CA MET A 85 31.38 9.73 -36.24
C MET A 85 32.41 9.85 -37.36
N ARG A 86 33.56 9.18 -37.22
CA ARG A 86 34.61 9.17 -38.25
C ARG A 86 34.15 8.41 -39.49
N GLU A 87 33.54 7.25 -39.31
CA GLU A 87 32.99 6.45 -40.41
C GLU A 87 31.83 7.17 -41.09
N PHE A 88 30.92 7.77 -40.32
CA PHE A 88 29.84 8.59 -40.83
C PHE A 88 30.37 9.75 -41.69
N LEU A 89 31.36 10.51 -41.21
CA LEU A 89 31.95 11.61 -41.99
C LEU A 89 32.75 11.13 -43.21
N ALA A 90 33.31 9.93 -43.17
CA ALA A 90 34.09 9.37 -44.27
C ALA A 90 33.19 8.76 -45.37
N GLN A 91 32.03 8.23 -45.01
CA GLN A 91 31.18 7.44 -45.91
C GLN A 91 29.91 8.17 -46.36
N THR A 92 29.51 9.26 -45.70
CA THR A 92 28.30 10.00 -46.06
C THR A 92 28.61 11.30 -46.81
N THR A 93 27.64 11.79 -47.58
CA THR A 93 27.71 13.06 -48.33
C THR A 93 27.36 14.28 -47.47
N PHE A 94 27.38 14.14 -46.14
CA PHE A 94 27.00 15.20 -45.22
C PHE A 94 27.90 16.43 -45.35
N SER A 95 27.29 17.61 -45.53
CA SER A 95 27.98 18.89 -45.50
C SER A 95 27.25 19.90 -44.62
N LEU A 96 27.98 20.56 -43.72
CA LEU A 96 27.47 21.64 -42.88
C LEU A 96 27.03 22.86 -43.69
N THR A 97 27.62 23.08 -44.87
CA THR A 97 27.34 24.24 -45.73
C THR A 97 26.20 24.02 -46.72
N ALA A 98 25.68 22.78 -46.81
CA ALA A 98 24.61 22.43 -47.75
C ALA A 98 23.38 21.85 -47.01
N PRO A 99 22.40 22.67 -46.60
CA PRO A 99 21.22 22.22 -45.85
C PRO A 99 20.41 21.11 -46.54
N VAL A 100 20.50 21.00 -47.87
CA VAL A 100 19.84 19.94 -48.64
C VAL A 100 20.33 18.53 -48.27
N THR A 101 21.57 18.40 -47.78
CA THR A 101 22.14 17.10 -47.37
C THR A 101 21.62 16.67 -46.00
N TRP A 102 21.12 17.59 -45.17
CA TRP A 102 20.76 17.31 -43.78
C TRP A 102 19.57 16.35 -43.68
N LEU A 103 18.56 16.52 -44.56
CA LEU A 103 17.39 15.66 -44.57
C LEU A 103 17.72 14.24 -45.08
N ALA A 104 18.67 14.14 -46.03
CA ALA A 104 19.16 12.85 -46.52
C ALA A 104 19.98 12.13 -45.43
N THR A 105 20.82 12.86 -44.70
CA THR A 105 21.60 12.37 -43.56
C THR A 105 20.72 11.80 -42.44
N LEU A 106 19.56 12.41 -42.14
CA LEU A 106 18.65 11.87 -41.12
C LEU A 106 18.05 10.50 -41.49
N ARG A 107 18.17 10.08 -42.76
CA ARG A 107 17.73 8.77 -43.24
C ARG A 107 18.89 7.77 -43.39
N ASP A 108 20.09 8.17 -42.99
CA ASP A 108 21.27 7.33 -43.10
C ASP A 108 21.26 6.22 -42.02
N PRO A 109 21.60 4.96 -42.36
CA PRO A 109 21.70 3.86 -41.40
C PRO A 109 22.54 4.19 -40.17
N TYR A 110 23.63 4.93 -40.34
CA TYR A 110 24.49 5.34 -39.24
C TYR A 110 23.70 6.17 -38.20
N ILE A 111 22.93 7.17 -38.66
CA ILE A 111 22.13 8.01 -37.75
C ILE A 111 21.04 7.20 -37.04
N TYR A 112 20.43 6.22 -37.71
CA TYR A 112 19.44 5.35 -37.09
C TYR A 112 20.06 4.46 -36.00
N GLU A 113 21.22 3.86 -36.26
CA GLU A 113 21.93 3.03 -35.27
C GLU A 113 22.27 3.83 -34.02
N ALA A 114 22.87 5.01 -34.21
CA ALA A 114 23.18 5.90 -33.10
C ALA A 114 21.93 6.34 -32.31
N LEU A 115 20.84 6.67 -33.01
CA LEU A 115 19.57 7.03 -32.38
C LEU A 115 18.95 5.86 -31.61
N PHE A 116 18.97 4.64 -32.16
CA PHE A 116 18.40 3.46 -31.51
C PHE A 116 19.21 3.02 -30.29
N ASN A 117 20.53 3.16 -30.31
CA ASN A 117 21.38 2.92 -29.13
C ASN A 117 21.04 3.91 -28.00
N VAL A 118 20.93 5.21 -28.31
CA VAL A 118 20.44 6.18 -27.32
C VAL A 118 19.03 5.81 -26.84
N LEU A 119 18.10 5.51 -27.74
CA LEU A 119 16.71 5.21 -27.39
C LEU A 119 16.57 3.95 -26.53
N LEU A 120 17.45 2.96 -26.71
CA LEU A 120 17.43 1.67 -26.01
C LEU A 120 17.42 1.85 -24.50
N LEU A 121 18.26 2.73 -23.94
CA LEU A 121 18.36 2.94 -22.49
C LEU A 121 17.63 4.19 -21.97
N VAL A 122 16.95 4.96 -22.83
CA VAL A 122 16.07 6.06 -22.37
C VAL A 122 15.04 5.59 -21.33
N PRO A 123 14.29 4.49 -21.55
CA PRO A 123 13.34 4.01 -20.54
C PRO A 123 14.03 3.66 -19.21
N LEU A 124 15.22 3.05 -19.23
CA LEU A 124 15.97 2.74 -18.01
C LEU A 124 16.25 4.01 -17.20
N GLY A 125 16.72 5.08 -17.86
CA GLY A 125 16.92 6.39 -17.25
C GLY A 125 15.68 6.93 -16.56
N MET A 126 14.53 6.84 -17.24
CA MET A 126 13.23 7.27 -16.72
C MET A 126 12.82 6.47 -15.47
N TYR A 127 12.91 5.14 -15.52
CA TYR A 127 12.58 4.29 -14.37
C TYR A 127 13.51 4.50 -13.19
N LEU A 128 14.81 4.67 -13.44
CA LEU A 128 15.80 4.90 -12.40
C LEU A 128 15.50 6.19 -11.62
N ARG A 129 15.15 7.28 -12.32
CA ARG A 129 14.79 8.55 -11.66
C ARG A 129 13.41 8.50 -11.00
N TYR A 130 12.39 8.03 -11.70
CA TYR A 130 11.00 8.10 -11.24
C TYR A 130 10.66 7.02 -10.21
N TYR A 131 10.90 5.74 -10.54
CA TYR A 131 10.50 4.61 -9.70
C TYR A 131 11.55 4.25 -8.66
N PHE A 132 12.83 4.16 -9.06
CA PHE A 132 13.92 3.76 -8.16
C PHE A 132 14.60 4.93 -7.44
N ARG A 133 14.20 6.18 -7.76
CA ARG A 133 14.68 7.43 -7.11
C ARG A 133 16.21 7.56 -7.07
N ARG A 134 16.88 7.13 -8.14
CA ARG A 134 18.34 7.24 -8.29
C ARG A 134 18.73 8.66 -8.68
N THR A 135 19.88 9.11 -8.18
CA THR A 135 20.48 10.39 -8.55
C THR A 135 21.08 10.31 -9.95
N TRP A 136 21.38 11.47 -10.55
CA TRP A 136 21.94 11.53 -11.91
C TRP A 136 23.24 10.71 -12.04
N TRP A 137 24.10 10.74 -11.02
CA TRP A 137 25.36 9.98 -11.03
C TRP A 137 25.14 8.48 -10.85
N GLN A 138 24.16 8.07 -10.03
CA GLN A 138 23.77 6.67 -9.91
C GLN A 138 23.20 6.15 -11.23
N THR A 139 22.37 6.95 -11.89
CA THR A 139 21.83 6.62 -13.22
C THR A 139 22.93 6.52 -14.26
N LEU A 140 23.93 7.40 -14.24
CA LEU A 140 25.09 7.33 -15.12
C LEU A 140 25.86 6.01 -14.94
N ILE A 141 26.20 5.67 -13.70
CA ILE A 141 26.93 4.42 -13.38
C ILE A 141 26.10 3.20 -13.75
N ILE A 142 24.81 3.16 -13.37
CA ILE A 142 23.95 2.02 -13.69
C ILE A 142 23.77 1.89 -15.21
N GLY A 143 23.55 3.00 -15.92
CA GLY A 143 23.46 3.02 -17.38
C GLY A 143 24.71 2.44 -18.03
N PHE A 144 25.89 2.91 -17.60
CA PHE A 144 27.18 2.40 -18.05
C PHE A 144 27.38 0.91 -17.74
N LEU A 145 27.09 0.46 -16.52
CA LEU A 145 27.27 -0.95 -16.14
C LEU A 145 26.30 -1.87 -16.88
N VAL A 146 25.07 -1.43 -17.15
CA VAL A 146 24.10 -2.21 -17.93
C VAL A 146 24.58 -2.35 -19.37
N THR A 147 25.00 -1.27 -20.02
CA THR A 147 25.53 -1.38 -21.38
C THR A 147 26.84 -2.15 -21.43
N LEU A 148 27.72 -2.02 -20.44
CA LEU A 148 28.93 -2.83 -20.34
C LEU A 148 28.60 -4.32 -20.22
N SER A 149 27.54 -4.67 -19.47
CA SER A 149 27.10 -6.06 -19.37
C SER A 149 26.61 -6.63 -20.71
N PHE A 150 26.03 -5.79 -21.57
CA PHE A 150 25.61 -6.18 -22.92
C PHE A 150 26.82 -6.50 -23.80
N GLU A 151 27.77 -5.57 -23.89
CA GLU A 151 28.97 -5.72 -24.69
C GLU A 151 29.83 -6.91 -24.21
N LEU A 152 29.98 -7.08 -22.89
CA LEU A 152 30.69 -8.23 -22.32
C LEU A 152 29.98 -9.55 -22.61
N SER A 153 28.64 -9.58 -22.59
CA SER A 153 27.88 -10.78 -22.94
C SER A 153 28.09 -11.16 -24.41
N GLN A 154 28.18 -10.18 -25.32
CA GLN A 154 28.42 -10.44 -26.74
C GLN A 154 29.87 -10.86 -27.01
N LEU A 155 30.83 -10.18 -26.40
CA LEU A 155 32.26 -10.46 -26.52
C LEU A 155 32.61 -11.86 -26.01
N THR A 156 31.97 -12.30 -24.93
CA THR A 156 32.23 -13.62 -24.33
C THR A 156 31.39 -14.74 -24.95
N GLY A 157 30.61 -14.47 -25.99
CA GLY A 157 29.73 -15.48 -26.60
C GLY A 157 28.66 -15.98 -25.62
N LEU A 158 27.93 -15.07 -24.97
CA LEU A 158 26.99 -15.34 -23.89
C LEU A 158 27.64 -16.14 -22.74
N TRP A 159 28.76 -15.64 -22.22
CA TRP A 159 29.48 -16.24 -21.09
C TRP A 159 29.94 -17.68 -21.36
N GLY A 160 30.43 -17.93 -22.58
CA GLY A 160 30.93 -19.24 -23.03
C GLY A 160 29.87 -20.21 -23.55
N LEU A 161 28.63 -19.74 -23.79
CA LEU A 161 27.61 -20.55 -24.47
C LEU A 161 27.91 -20.73 -25.97
N TYR A 162 28.58 -19.74 -26.56
CA TYR A 162 29.13 -19.74 -27.91
C TYR A 162 30.66 -19.70 -27.82
N GLU A 163 31.34 -20.43 -28.70
CA GLU A 163 32.81 -20.55 -28.68
C GLU A 163 33.51 -19.24 -29.06
N HIS A 164 32.81 -18.37 -29.81
CA HIS A 164 33.34 -17.13 -30.35
C HIS A 164 32.39 -15.94 -30.11
N PRO A 165 32.91 -14.70 -30.10
CA PRO A 165 32.08 -13.50 -30.15
C PRO A 165 31.20 -13.54 -31.39
N TYR A 166 29.90 -13.29 -31.23
CA TYR A 166 28.94 -13.32 -32.34
C TYR A 166 28.42 -11.94 -32.75
N ARG A 167 28.77 -10.90 -31.98
CA ARG A 167 28.50 -9.49 -32.27
C ARG A 167 29.69 -8.66 -31.81
N LEU A 168 29.94 -7.55 -32.51
CA LEU A 168 31.07 -6.66 -32.25
C LEU A 168 30.90 -5.96 -30.89
N PHE A 169 31.93 -6.03 -30.05
CA PHE A 169 32.05 -5.16 -28.88
C PHE A 169 32.38 -3.74 -29.36
N ASP A 170 31.53 -2.75 -29.04
CA ASP A 170 31.72 -1.37 -29.47
C ASP A 170 31.70 -0.35 -28.30
N VAL A 171 32.78 0.42 -28.16
CA VAL A 171 32.87 1.50 -27.17
C VAL A 171 31.89 2.65 -27.48
N ASP A 172 31.56 2.88 -28.75
CA ASP A 172 30.56 3.89 -29.12
C ASP A 172 29.16 3.51 -28.63
N ASP A 173 28.82 2.22 -28.66
CA ASP A 173 27.55 1.71 -28.11
C ASP A 173 27.49 1.92 -26.61
N LEU A 174 28.59 1.70 -25.87
CA LEU A 174 28.68 2.03 -24.45
C LEU A 174 28.37 3.50 -24.19
N ILE A 175 28.94 4.41 -24.99
CA ILE A 175 28.76 5.86 -24.84
C ILE A 175 27.31 6.25 -25.16
N MET A 176 26.75 5.77 -26.28
CA MET A 176 25.42 6.13 -26.75
C MET A 176 24.32 5.57 -25.85
N ASN A 177 24.41 4.30 -25.43
CA ASN A 177 23.49 3.70 -24.49
C ASN A 177 23.54 4.43 -23.13
N THR A 178 24.75 4.75 -22.64
CA THR A 178 24.90 5.53 -21.40
C THR A 178 24.29 6.93 -21.53
N LEU A 179 24.48 7.60 -22.66
CA LEU A 179 23.83 8.86 -22.98
C LEU A 179 22.30 8.71 -22.98
N GLY A 180 21.78 7.63 -23.55
CA GLY A 180 20.38 7.24 -23.51
C GLY A 180 19.79 7.23 -22.10
N ALA A 181 20.45 6.54 -21.17
CA ALA A 181 20.06 6.53 -19.76
C ALA A 181 20.01 7.93 -19.14
N MET A 182 20.96 8.81 -19.49
CA MET A 182 20.98 10.19 -19.01
C MET A 182 19.89 11.06 -19.64
N VAL A 183 19.62 10.89 -20.94
CA VAL A 183 18.52 11.56 -21.64
C VAL A 183 17.20 11.18 -20.99
N GLY A 184 16.96 9.89 -20.73
CA GLY A 184 15.77 9.42 -20.00
C GLY A 184 15.66 10.00 -18.59
N PHE A 185 16.77 10.08 -17.87
CA PHE A 185 16.82 10.73 -16.56
C PHE A 185 16.37 12.19 -16.66
N TRP A 186 16.88 12.99 -17.59
CA TRP A 186 16.51 14.39 -17.72
C TRP A 186 15.07 14.58 -18.20
N MET A 187 14.63 13.77 -19.16
CA MET A 187 13.28 13.82 -19.75
C MET A 187 12.17 13.63 -18.73
N VAL A 188 12.32 12.72 -17.76
CA VAL A 188 11.26 12.47 -16.78
C VAL A 188 11.13 13.59 -15.74
N GLY A 189 12.14 14.46 -15.58
CA GLY A 189 12.11 15.56 -14.62
C GLY A 189 10.90 16.49 -14.76
N PRO A 190 10.66 17.08 -15.95
CA PRO A 190 9.44 17.86 -16.20
C PRO A 190 8.16 17.03 -16.03
N ALA A 191 8.16 15.76 -16.44
CA ALA A 191 6.99 14.87 -16.34
C ALA A 191 6.58 14.56 -14.89
N MET A 192 7.53 14.55 -13.95
CA MET A 192 7.25 14.37 -12.51
C MET A 192 6.36 15.46 -11.91
N ARG A 193 6.15 16.60 -12.57
CA ARG A 193 5.16 17.61 -12.14
C ARG A 193 3.72 17.17 -12.35
N VAL A 194 3.49 16.20 -13.22
CA VAL A 194 2.15 15.70 -13.61
C VAL A 194 1.95 14.26 -13.17
N LEU A 195 3.03 13.46 -13.13
CA LEU A 195 2.98 12.08 -12.67
C LEU A 195 2.71 12.01 -11.15
N PRO A 196 1.85 11.08 -10.69
CA PRO A 196 1.60 10.88 -9.25
C PRO A 196 2.87 10.52 -8.49
N ASP A 197 3.01 11.00 -7.24
CA ASP A 197 4.11 10.56 -6.39
C ASP A 197 3.89 9.09 -5.96
N ILE A 198 4.88 8.24 -6.25
CA ILE A 198 4.85 6.81 -5.87
C ILE A 198 4.78 6.58 -4.35
N ARG A 199 5.19 7.53 -3.51
CA ARG A 199 5.08 7.45 -2.04
C ARG A 199 3.62 7.51 -1.60
N LEU A 200 2.90 8.53 -2.06
CA LEU A 200 1.46 8.68 -1.82
C LEU A 200 0.69 7.45 -2.30
N VAL A 201 1.03 6.93 -3.48
CA VAL A 201 0.44 5.69 -4.00
C VAL A 201 0.71 4.47 -3.10
N ASN A 202 1.86 4.41 -2.43
CA ASN A 202 2.19 3.33 -1.50
C ASN A 202 1.44 3.48 -0.16
N GLU A 203 1.17 4.70 0.28
CA GLU A 203 0.40 5.00 1.49
C GLU A 203 -1.09 4.76 1.28
N GLU A 204 -1.68 5.26 0.19
CA GLU A 204 -3.03 4.89 -0.23
C GLU A 204 -3.20 3.37 -0.31
N ALA A 205 -2.15 2.66 -0.77
CA ALA A 205 -2.15 1.21 -0.78
C ALA A 205 -2.14 0.59 0.64
N ARG A 206 -1.43 1.19 1.61
CA ARG A 206 -1.42 0.75 3.02
C ARG A 206 -2.76 0.96 3.68
N GLU A 207 -3.38 2.13 3.49
CA GLU A 207 -4.72 2.43 3.97
C GLU A 207 -5.75 1.46 3.39
N ALA A 208 -5.73 1.26 2.06
CA ALA A 208 -6.58 0.28 1.41
C ALA A 208 -6.32 -1.15 1.94
N GLY A 209 -5.07 -1.43 2.33
CA GLY A 209 -4.61 -2.65 2.97
C GLY A 209 -5.16 -2.92 4.38
N MET A 210 -5.77 -1.92 5.05
CA MET A 210 -6.51 -2.13 6.30
C MET A 210 -7.74 -3.01 6.08
N ARG A 211 -8.25 -3.06 4.85
CA ARG A 211 -9.38 -3.90 4.47
C ARG A 211 -8.91 -5.02 3.55
N ALA A 212 -9.32 -6.24 3.85
CA ALA A 212 -9.00 -7.38 2.99
C ALA A 212 -9.79 -7.30 1.68
N SER A 213 -9.13 -6.96 0.58
CA SER A 213 -9.71 -6.94 -0.77
C SER A 213 -10.17 -8.34 -1.21
N VAL A 214 -11.11 -8.39 -2.16
CA VAL A 214 -11.60 -9.66 -2.73
C VAL A 214 -10.45 -10.46 -3.35
N THR A 215 -9.58 -9.78 -4.10
CA THR A 215 -8.39 -10.38 -4.75
C THR A 215 -7.41 -10.97 -3.73
N LYS A 216 -7.17 -10.29 -2.59
CA LYS A 216 -6.29 -10.80 -1.52
C LYS A 216 -6.86 -12.06 -0.86
N ARG A 217 -8.18 -12.11 -0.66
CA ARG A 217 -8.87 -13.28 -0.09
C ARG A 217 -8.87 -14.45 -1.06
N LEU A 218 -9.16 -14.20 -2.33
CA LEU A 218 -9.09 -15.21 -3.39
C LEU A 218 -7.68 -15.78 -3.48
N LEU A 219 -6.66 -14.93 -3.49
CA LEU A 219 -5.26 -15.37 -3.52
C LEU A 219 -4.91 -16.24 -2.31
N SER A 220 -5.33 -15.86 -1.08
CA SER A 220 -5.10 -16.73 0.09
C SER A 220 -5.75 -18.10 -0.06
N PHE A 221 -6.98 -18.14 -0.59
CA PHE A 221 -7.70 -19.38 -0.78
C PHE A 221 -7.05 -20.26 -1.87
N VAL A 222 -6.62 -19.67 -3.00
CA VAL A 222 -5.89 -20.38 -4.04
C VAL A 222 -4.58 -20.97 -3.50
N ILE A 223 -3.84 -20.22 -2.68
CA ILE A 223 -2.63 -20.71 -2.02
C ILE A 223 -2.97 -21.88 -1.08
N ASP A 224 -4.02 -21.77 -0.28
CA ASP A 224 -4.46 -22.86 0.60
C ASP A 224 -4.87 -24.12 -0.18
N VAL A 225 -5.53 -23.96 -1.34
CA VAL A 225 -5.90 -25.07 -2.23
C VAL A 225 -4.65 -25.71 -2.85
N ILE A 226 -3.67 -24.92 -3.30
CA ILE A 226 -2.40 -25.46 -3.81
C ILE A 226 -1.68 -26.26 -2.71
N ILE A 227 -1.65 -25.75 -1.48
CA ILE A 227 -1.05 -26.46 -0.34
C ILE A 227 -1.81 -27.75 -0.03
N GLN A 228 -3.15 -27.71 -0.04
CA GLN A 228 -3.98 -28.89 0.15
C GLN A 228 -3.66 -29.95 -0.91
N LEU A 229 -3.62 -29.59 -2.20
CA LEU A 229 -3.31 -30.52 -3.29
C LEU A 229 -1.89 -31.09 -3.17
N ALA A 230 -0.91 -30.26 -2.83
CA ALA A 230 0.47 -30.72 -2.60
C ALA A 230 0.57 -31.69 -1.42
N LEU A 231 -0.18 -31.44 -0.34
CA LEU A 231 -0.21 -32.31 0.84
C LEU A 231 -0.91 -33.63 0.55
N VAL A 232 -2.01 -33.62 -0.19
CA VAL A 232 -2.70 -34.84 -0.66
C VAL A 232 -1.76 -35.65 -1.56
N ALA A 233 -1.07 -35.02 -2.50
CA ALA A 233 -0.10 -35.70 -3.37
C ALA A 233 1.05 -36.31 -2.57
N LEU A 234 1.60 -35.57 -1.60
CA LEU A 234 2.70 -36.03 -0.76
C LEU A 234 2.27 -37.21 0.13
N VAL A 235 1.15 -37.09 0.86
CA VAL A 235 0.65 -38.15 1.74
C VAL A 235 0.20 -39.36 0.93
N GLY A 236 -0.43 -39.14 -0.22
CA GLY A 236 -0.75 -40.20 -1.18
C GLY A 236 0.50 -40.96 -1.62
N PHE A 237 1.54 -40.26 -2.06
CA PHE A 237 2.82 -40.86 -2.44
C PHE A 237 3.46 -41.66 -1.30
N VAL A 238 3.50 -41.10 -0.08
CA VAL A 238 4.04 -41.79 1.10
C VAL A 238 3.20 -43.01 1.47
N SER A 239 1.87 -42.94 1.39
CA SER A 239 1.00 -44.06 1.70
C SER A 239 1.21 -45.25 0.75
N VAL A 240 1.42 -44.96 -0.54
CA VAL A 240 1.78 -45.97 -1.55
C VAL A 240 3.15 -46.56 -1.25
N LEU A 241 4.14 -45.74 -0.93
CA LEU A 241 5.49 -46.21 -0.57
C LEU A 241 5.49 -47.15 0.66
N MET A 242 4.56 -46.93 1.59
CA MET A 242 4.37 -47.76 2.79
C MET A 242 3.50 -49.01 2.56
N GLY A 243 2.96 -49.23 1.36
CA GLY A 243 2.08 -50.35 1.05
C GLY A 243 0.71 -50.29 1.74
N LEU A 244 0.29 -49.09 2.18
CA LEU A 244 -0.96 -48.90 2.92
C LEU A 244 -2.20 -49.22 2.06
N PRO A 245 -2.29 -48.79 0.78
CA PRO A 245 -3.41 -49.14 -0.09
C PRO A 245 -3.56 -50.64 -0.28
N GLU A 246 -2.46 -51.37 -0.51
CA GLU A 246 -2.44 -52.82 -0.68
C GLU A 246 -2.88 -53.54 0.60
N TRP A 247 -2.39 -53.10 1.77
CA TRP A 247 -2.78 -53.67 3.06
C TRP A 247 -4.27 -53.47 3.35
N LEU A 248 -4.81 -52.27 3.12
CA LEU A 248 -6.22 -51.96 3.33
C LEU A 248 -7.13 -52.65 2.29
N GLU A 249 -6.69 -52.77 1.05
CA GLU A 249 -7.40 -53.51 0.00
C GLU A 249 -7.51 -55.00 0.34
N ALA A 250 -6.47 -55.59 0.93
CA ALA A 250 -6.52 -56.96 1.47
C ALA A 250 -7.53 -57.11 2.63
N GLN A 251 -7.89 -56.03 3.32
CA GLN A 251 -8.95 -55.97 4.34
C GLN A 251 -10.34 -55.63 3.75
N GLY A 252 -10.45 -55.55 2.42
CA GLY A 252 -11.70 -55.27 1.72
C GLY A 252 -12.05 -53.77 1.57
N VAL A 253 -11.11 -52.86 1.83
CA VAL A 253 -11.33 -51.41 1.64
C VAL A 253 -10.90 -50.99 0.23
N PRO A 254 -11.81 -50.46 -0.61
CA PRO A 254 -11.45 -50.03 -1.96
C PRO A 254 -10.42 -48.88 -1.95
N ARG A 255 -9.45 -48.91 -2.87
CA ARG A 255 -8.41 -47.86 -3.00
C ARG A 255 -8.98 -46.44 -3.12
N GLY A 256 -10.09 -46.28 -3.82
CA GLY A 256 -10.78 -44.98 -3.96
C GLY A 256 -11.26 -44.43 -2.62
N THR A 257 -11.78 -45.28 -1.74
CA THR A 257 -12.23 -44.90 -0.39
C THR A 257 -11.08 -44.42 0.48
N ILE A 258 -9.90 -45.05 0.35
CA ILE A 258 -8.69 -44.66 1.08
C ILE A 258 -8.24 -43.27 0.63
N ALA A 259 -8.16 -43.03 -0.69
CA ALA A 259 -7.76 -41.75 -1.25
C ALA A 259 -8.71 -40.61 -0.83
N GLN A 260 -10.03 -40.84 -0.90
CA GLN A 260 -11.05 -39.89 -0.44
C GLN A 260 -10.97 -39.63 1.07
N GLY A 261 -10.70 -40.67 1.87
CA GLY A 261 -10.49 -40.56 3.31
C GLY A 261 -9.28 -39.69 3.66
N ILE A 262 -8.14 -39.91 2.98
CA ILE A 262 -6.94 -39.08 3.12
C ILE A 262 -7.25 -37.62 2.74
N GLU A 263 -7.91 -37.40 1.60
CA GLU A 263 -8.27 -36.05 1.15
C GLU A 263 -9.15 -35.31 2.17
N LEU A 264 -10.19 -35.97 2.69
CA LEU A 264 -11.11 -35.40 3.68
C LEU A 264 -10.39 -35.08 5.00
N VAL A 265 -9.56 -35.99 5.50
CA VAL A 265 -8.76 -35.75 6.73
C VAL A 265 -7.86 -34.55 6.54
N LEU A 266 -7.13 -34.48 5.42
CA LEU A 266 -6.25 -33.36 5.12
C LEU A 266 -7.01 -32.05 4.96
N LEU A 267 -8.21 -32.08 4.36
CA LEU A 267 -9.07 -30.91 4.24
C LEU A 267 -9.45 -30.35 5.61
N VAL A 268 -9.85 -31.21 6.54
CA VAL A 268 -10.15 -30.83 7.94
C VAL A 268 -8.88 -30.33 8.64
N CYS A 269 -7.72 -30.97 8.42
CA CYS A 269 -6.44 -30.52 8.95
C CYS A 269 -6.07 -29.10 8.49
N VAL A 270 -6.18 -28.81 7.20
CA VAL A 270 -5.78 -27.53 6.60
C VAL A 270 -6.78 -26.40 6.92
N PHE A 271 -8.08 -26.68 6.84
CA PHE A 271 -9.10 -25.62 6.92
C PHE A 271 -9.82 -25.50 8.27
N VAL A 272 -9.70 -26.50 9.16
CA VAL A 272 -10.32 -26.47 10.49
C VAL A 272 -9.28 -26.52 11.59
N ILE A 273 -8.43 -27.55 11.62
CA ILE A 273 -7.44 -27.75 12.68
C ILE A 273 -6.36 -26.66 12.64
N THR A 274 -5.82 -26.36 11.46
CA THR A 274 -4.77 -25.34 11.33
C THR A 274 -5.25 -23.97 11.82
N PRO A 275 -6.41 -23.44 11.41
CA PRO A 275 -6.96 -22.21 12.01
C PRO A 275 -7.25 -22.29 13.50
N CYS A 276 -7.64 -23.44 14.06
CA CYS A 276 -7.76 -23.60 15.51
C CYS A 276 -6.41 -23.38 16.21
N LEU A 277 -5.34 -23.98 15.69
CA LEU A 277 -3.99 -23.90 16.27
C LEU A 277 -3.34 -22.53 16.08
N THR A 278 -3.60 -21.86 14.96
CA THR A 278 -3.01 -20.55 14.61
C THR A 278 -3.88 -19.36 15.03
N ARG A 279 -4.96 -19.59 15.78
CA ARG A 279 -5.93 -18.56 16.22
C ARG A 279 -6.55 -17.80 15.03
N GLY A 280 -6.93 -18.54 14.00
CA GLY A 280 -7.76 -18.09 12.89
C GLY A 280 -7.04 -17.95 11.55
N GLN A 281 -5.93 -18.64 11.31
CA GLN A 281 -5.17 -18.51 10.06
C GLN A 281 -4.89 -19.86 9.40
N THR A 282 -5.26 -20.00 8.13
CA THR A 282 -4.66 -21.00 7.25
C THR A 282 -3.25 -20.58 6.84
N LEU A 283 -2.50 -21.45 6.16
CA LEU A 283 -1.14 -21.14 5.72
C LEU A 283 -1.09 -20.01 4.68
N GLY A 284 -1.99 -20.01 3.70
CA GLY A 284 -2.16 -18.94 2.72
C GLY A 284 -2.62 -17.63 3.35
N GLN A 285 -3.48 -17.69 4.38
CA GLN A 285 -3.87 -16.51 5.15
C GLN A 285 -2.69 -15.95 5.95
N LYS A 286 -1.89 -16.79 6.60
CA LYS A 286 -0.66 -16.38 7.31
C LYS A 286 0.34 -15.73 6.36
N LEU A 287 0.49 -16.28 5.15
CA LEU A 287 1.36 -15.72 4.11
C LEU A 287 0.91 -14.31 3.67
N LEU A 288 -0.39 -14.05 3.62
CA LEU A 288 -0.96 -12.75 3.20
C LEU A 288 -1.40 -11.84 4.36
N LYS A 289 -1.04 -12.14 5.62
CA LYS A 289 -1.44 -11.38 6.82
C LYS A 289 -2.97 -11.22 6.92
N LEU A 290 -3.70 -12.31 6.68
CA LEU A 290 -5.14 -12.43 6.85
C LEU A 290 -5.47 -13.29 8.07
N ARG A 291 -6.63 -13.05 8.67
CA ARG A 291 -7.16 -13.83 9.79
C ARG A 291 -8.68 -13.93 9.74
N ILE A 292 -9.18 -15.09 10.11
CA ILE A 292 -10.59 -15.37 10.37
C ILE A 292 -10.90 -14.97 11.81
N VAL A 293 -11.83 -14.03 11.96
CA VAL A 293 -12.30 -13.52 13.25
C VAL A 293 -13.82 -13.48 13.25
N ARG A 294 -14.42 -13.27 14.43
CA ARG A 294 -15.84 -12.95 14.53
C ARG A 294 -16.13 -11.54 14.01
N SER A 295 -17.41 -11.20 13.87
CA SER A 295 -17.83 -9.87 13.42
C SER A 295 -17.35 -8.72 14.32
N ASP A 296 -16.95 -9.03 15.54
CA ASP A 296 -16.40 -8.13 16.56
C ASP A 296 -14.86 -8.12 16.63
N ALA A 297 -14.15 -8.71 15.66
CA ALA A 297 -12.70 -8.92 15.67
C ALA A 297 -12.17 -9.82 16.82
N SER A 298 -13.05 -10.41 17.63
CA SER A 298 -12.68 -11.43 18.61
C SER A 298 -12.32 -12.75 17.93
N GLN A 299 -11.65 -13.63 18.67
CA GLN A 299 -11.25 -14.94 18.17
C GLN A 299 -12.48 -15.79 17.84
N ALA A 300 -12.46 -16.45 16.67
CA ALA A 300 -13.51 -17.39 16.28
C ALA A 300 -13.38 -18.71 17.06
N ARG A 301 -14.52 -19.29 17.40
CA ARG A 301 -14.63 -20.60 18.06
C ARG A 301 -14.36 -21.71 17.04
N TRP A 302 -13.89 -22.87 17.50
CA TRP A 302 -13.46 -23.98 16.63
C TRP A 302 -14.55 -24.41 15.62
N TYR A 303 -15.81 -24.49 16.06
CA TYR A 303 -16.92 -24.91 15.20
C TYR A 303 -17.25 -23.87 14.11
N GLN A 304 -16.84 -22.62 14.28
CA GLN A 304 -17.05 -21.59 13.27
C GLN A 304 -16.12 -21.76 12.07
N TYR A 305 -14.93 -22.35 12.25
CA TYR A 305 -14.06 -22.72 11.13
C TYR A 305 -14.67 -23.86 10.33
N LEU A 306 -15.16 -24.90 11.03
CA LEU A 306 -15.89 -26.01 10.41
C LEU A 306 -17.13 -25.51 9.66
N ALA A 307 -17.96 -24.67 10.28
CA ALA A 307 -19.13 -24.10 9.63
C ALA A 307 -18.75 -23.24 8.42
N ARG A 308 -17.72 -22.39 8.54
CA ARG A 308 -17.28 -21.49 7.45
C ARG A 308 -16.81 -22.27 6.23
N TYR A 309 -15.91 -23.23 6.42
CA TYR A 309 -15.30 -23.98 5.32
C TYR A 309 -16.16 -25.15 4.87
N GLY A 310 -16.87 -25.82 5.79
CA GLY A 310 -17.87 -26.83 5.46
C GLY A 310 -18.95 -26.26 4.54
N LEU A 311 -19.51 -25.09 4.86
CA LEU A 311 -20.45 -24.41 3.96
C LEU A 311 -19.80 -23.98 2.64
N LEU A 312 -18.52 -23.57 2.67
CA LEU A 312 -17.82 -23.18 1.44
C LEU A 312 -17.66 -24.37 0.49
N PHE A 313 -17.15 -25.50 0.98
CA PHE A 313 -16.95 -26.72 0.19
C PHE A 313 -18.28 -27.38 -0.18
N LEU A 314 -19.29 -27.33 0.69
CA LEU A 314 -20.64 -27.78 0.36
C LEU A 314 -21.23 -26.99 -0.82
N MET A 315 -20.96 -25.68 -0.92
CA MET A 315 -21.43 -24.88 -2.04
C MET A 315 -20.53 -24.95 -3.28
N ALA A 316 -19.22 -25.09 -3.10
CA ALA A 316 -18.24 -25.00 -4.19
C ALA A 316 -17.85 -26.36 -4.79
N TRP A 317 -17.94 -27.46 -4.02
CA TRP A 317 -17.52 -28.79 -4.47
C TRP A 317 -18.72 -29.73 -4.65
N ALA A 318 -19.63 -29.81 -3.66
CA ALA A 318 -20.70 -30.81 -3.68
C ALA A 318 -21.59 -30.75 -4.94
N PRO A 319 -21.99 -29.57 -5.49
CA PRO A 319 -22.81 -29.57 -6.68
C PRO A 319 -22.04 -30.01 -7.92
N PHE A 320 -20.72 -29.80 -7.98
CA PHE A 320 -19.89 -30.32 -9.08
C PHE A 320 -19.67 -31.83 -8.96
N ALA A 321 -19.52 -32.34 -7.74
CA ALA A 321 -19.47 -33.78 -7.50
C ALA A 321 -20.79 -34.47 -7.88
N VAL A 322 -21.93 -33.86 -7.52
CA VAL A 322 -23.27 -34.31 -7.95
C VAL A 322 -23.36 -34.27 -9.47
N LEU A 323 -22.97 -33.15 -10.10
CA LEU A 323 -23.00 -33.02 -11.56
C LEU A 323 -22.14 -34.08 -12.26
N PHE A 324 -20.93 -34.30 -11.77
CA PHE A 324 -20.03 -35.33 -12.29
C PHE A 324 -20.69 -36.71 -12.18
N GLY A 325 -21.25 -37.05 -11.01
CA GLY A 325 -22.02 -38.28 -10.83
C GLY A 325 -23.17 -38.41 -11.85
N VAL A 326 -23.94 -37.34 -12.09
CA VAL A 326 -25.01 -37.33 -13.10
C VAL A 326 -24.50 -37.68 -14.50
N PHE A 327 -23.25 -37.35 -14.85
CA PHE A 327 -22.71 -37.62 -16.19
C PHE A 327 -21.84 -38.87 -16.30
N THR A 328 -21.28 -39.39 -15.19
CA THR A 328 -20.31 -40.50 -15.23
C THR A 328 -20.81 -41.80 -14.62
N LEU A 329 -22.03 -41.84 -14.08
CA LEU A 329 -22.62 -43.09 -13.61
C LEU A 329 -22.80 -44.06 -14.79
N ASP A 330 -22.26 -45.27 -14.64
CA ASP A 330 -22.46 -46.34 -15.61
C ASP A 330 -23.88 -46.93 -15.44
N TYR A 331 -24.79 -46.47 -16.29
CA TYR A 331 -26.18 -46.89 -16.30
C TYR A 331 -26.37 -48.33 -16.81
N SER A 332 -25.34 -48.96 -17.36
CA SER A 332 -25.40 -50.33 -17.86
C SER A 332 -25.37 -51.40 -16.76
N GLN A 333 -24.93 -51.05 -15.55
CA GLN A 333 -24.95 -51.92 -14.36
C GLN A 333 -26.15 -51.67 -13.43
N ALA A 334 -27.19 -50.97 -13.91
CA ALA A 334 -28.40 -50.70 -13.17
C ALA A 334 -29.22 -51.99 -12.96
N THR A 335 -29.00 -52.66 -11.84
CA THR A 335 -29.97 -53.63 -11.30
C THR A 335 -31.24 -52.90 -10.86
N GLU A 336 -32.38 -53.60 -10.80
CA GLU A 336 -33.66 -53.08 -10.29
C GLU A 336 -33.58 -52.43 -8.88
N LEU A 337 -32.48 -52.68 -8.15
CA LEU A 337 -32.17 -52.11 -6.84
C LEU A 337 -31.62 -50.67 -6.85
N ASN A 338 -31.31 -50.05 -7.99
CA ASN A 338 -30.75 -48.69 -8.03
C ASN A 338 -31.70 -47.68 -8.70
N THR A 339 -32.89 -47.51 -8.11
CA THR A 339 -33.91 -46.52 -8.50
C THR A 339 -33.37 -45.10 -8.67
N VAL A 340 -32.30 -44.73 -7.95
CA VAL A 340 -31.63 -43.43 -8.06
C VAL A 340 -30.89 -43.30 -9.39
N ALA A 341 -30.19 -44.33 -9.85
CA ALA A 341 -29.45 -44.28 -11.11
C ALA A 341 -30.39 -44.16 -12.32
N VAL A 342 -31.52 -44.87 -12.29
CA VAL A 342 -32.58 -44.76 -13.31
C VAL A 342 -33.21 -43.37 -13.31
N PHE A 343 -33.56 -42.83 -12.13
CA PHE A 343 -34.08 -41.47 -12.02
C PHE A 343 -33.09 -40.43 -12.57
N VAL A 344 -31.79 -40.59 -12.27
CA VAL A 344 -30.76 -39.65 -12.73
C VAL A 344 -30.58 -39.73 -14.25
N SER A 345 -30.60 -40.92 -14.86
CA SER A 345 -30.48 -41.07 -16.32
C SER A 345 -31.69 -40.47 -17.06
N GLU A 346 -32.90 -40.66 -16.54
CA GLU A 346 -34.13 -40.13 -17.14
C GLU A 346 -34.25 -38.61 -17.02
N HIS A 347 -33.57 -37.99 -16.04
CA HIS A 347 -33.71 -36.57 -15.72
C HIS A 347 -32.41 -35.75 -15.82
N GLN A 348 -31.40 -36.22 -16.55
CA GLN A 348 -30.10 -35.53 -16.65
C GLN A 348 -30.23 -34.06 -17.06
N GLU A 349 -31.06 -33.74 -18.05
CA GLU A 349 -31.26 -32.36 -18.51
C GLU A 349 -31.85 -31.46 -17.42
N VAL A 350 -32.86 -31.96 -16.70
CA VAL A 350 -33.53 -31.24 -15.61
C VAL A 350 -32.57 -31.02 -14.45
N LEU A 351 -31.77 -32.04 -14.10
CA LEU A 351 -30.75 -31.96 -13.05
C LEU A 351 -29.64 -30.97 -13.41
N PHE A 352 -29.19 -30.96 -14.68
CA PHE A 352 -28.24 -29.98 -15.18
C PHE A 352 -28.81 -28.55 -15.11
N LEU A 353 -30.06 -28.35 -15.52
CA LEU A 353 -30.71 -27.04 -15.46
C LEU A 353 -30.87 -26.56 -14.01
N LEU A 354 -31.28 -27.44 -13.10
CA LEU A 354 -31.37 -27.13 -11.66
C LEU A 354 -30.00 -26.75 -11.09
N TRP A 355 -28.95 -27.49 -11.44
CA TRP A 355 -27.57 -27.15 -11.08
C TRP A 355 -27.17 -25.77 -11.62
N LEU A 356 -27.47 -25.48 -12.90
CA LEU A 356 -27.16 -24.21 -13.54
C LEU A 356 -27.87 -23.04 -12.84
N VAL A 357 -29.14 -23.20 -12.48
CA VAL A 357 -29.91 -22.19 -11.74
C VAL A 357 -29.28 -21.94 -10.36
N ILE A 358 -28.94 -22.98 -9.62
CA ILE A 358 -28.30 -22.87 -8.29
C ILE A 358 -26.94 -22.17 -8.41
N MET A 359 -26.11 -22.56 -9.37
CA MET A 359 -24.79 -21.96 -9.57
C MET A 359 -24.86 -20.52 -10.05
N THR A 360 -25.82 -20.21 -10.91
CA THR A 360 -26.08 -18.83 -11.37
C THR A 360 -26.53 -17.96 -10.19
N ALA A 361 -27.44 -18.45 -9.36
CA ALA A 361 -27.88 -17.73 -8.16
C ALA A 361 -26.72 -17.51 -7.17
N TRP A 362 -25.87 -18.52 -6.96
CA TRP A 362 -24.70 -18.41 -6.11
C TRP A 362 -23.68 -17.39 -6.66
N ALA A 363 -23.33 -17.47 -7.94
CA ALA A 363 -22.43 -16.53 -8.61
C ALA A 363 -22.97 -15.10 -8.56
N LEU A 364 -24.27 -14.90 -8.86
CA LEU A 364 -24.93 -13.60 -8.75
C LEU A 364 -24.87 -13.05 -7.32
N SER A 365 -25.03 -13.90 -6.30
CA SER A 365 -24.92 -13.49 -4.90
C SER A 365 -23.52 -12.95 -4.55
N ILE A 366 -22.47 -13.55 -5.10
CA ILE A 366 -21.07 -13.09 -4.92
C ILE A 366 -20.89 -11.74 -5.62
N ILE A 367 -21.35 -11.61 -6.87
CA ILE A 367 -21.25 -10.38 -7.66
C ILE A 367 -21.97 -9.23 -6.95
N VAL A 368 -23.23 -9.41 -6.53
CA VAL A 368 -24.00 -8.37 -5.84
C VAL A 368 -23.29 -7.94 -4.54
N ARG A 369 -22.74 -8.88 -3.77
CA ARG A 369 -22.00 -8.57 -2.53
C ARG A 369 -20.68 -7.87 -2.81
N ALA A 370 -19.97 -8.24 -3.88
CA ALA A 370 -18.74 -7.58 -4.31
C ALA A 370 -19.02 -6.15 -4.78
N VAL A 371 -20.04 -5.94 -5.61
CA VAL A 371 -20.45 -4.61 -6.09
C VAL A 371 -20.91 -3.72 -4.94
N ARG A 372 -21.72 -4.25 -4.00
CA ARG A 372 -22.12 -3.51 -2.78
C ARG A 372 -20.92 -3.15 -1.92
N SER A 373 -19.96 -4.07 -1.75
CA SER A 373 -18.73 -3.80 -1.01
C SER A 373 -17.93 -2.67 -1.64
N TRP A 374 -17.78 -2.68 -2.96
CA TRP A 374 -17.06 -1.66 -3.71
C TRP A 374 -17.77 -0.30 -3.69
N ARG A 375 -19.06 -0.23 -4.06
CA ARG A 375 -19.82 1.04 -4.14
C ARG A 375 -20.07 1.68 -2.79
N MET A 376 -20.40 0.88 -1.76
CA MET A 376 -20.75 1.40 -0.43
C MET A 376 -19.52 1.48 0.50
N LYS A 377 -18.32 1.15 0.00
CA LYS A 377 -17.09 1.00 0.81
C LYS A 377 -17.30 0.14 2.06
N ARG A 378 -18.18 -0.87 1.99
CA ARG A 378 -18.46 -1.80 3.10
C ARG A 378 -17.59 -3.05 3.00
N PRO A 379 -17.26 -3.73 4.11
CA PRO A 379 -16.51 -4.98 4.06
C PRO A 379 -17.24 -6.03 3.21
N PHE A 380 -16.54 -6.67 2.28
CA PHE A 380 -17.06 -7.83 1.56
C PHE A 380 -17.29 -8.98 2.55
N ILE A 381 -18.45 -9.63 2.51
CA ILE A 381 -18.78 -10.78 3.36
C ILE A 381 -19.50 -11.82 2.48
N MET A 382 -18.90 -13.00 2.35
CA MET A 382 -19.51 -14.15 1.67
C MET A 382 -20.62 -14.78 2.53
N LEU A 383 -21.54 -15.51 1.88
CA LEU A 383 -22.69 -16.13 2.56
C LEU A 383 -22.27 -17.09 3.68
N ASN A 384 -21.28 -17.95 3.43
CA ASN A 384 -20.72 -18.85 4.45
C ASN A 384 -20.14 -18.08 5.66
N GLY A 385 -19.55 -16.90 5.43
CA GLY A 385 -19.09 -16.01 6.51
C GLY A 385 -20.23 -15.40 7.32
N LEU A 386 -21.32 -15.02 6.65
CA LEU A 386 -22.53 -14.52 7.30
C LEU A 386 -23.15 -15.60 8.21
N ILE A 387 -23.35 -16.81 7.68
CA ILE A 387 -23.98 -17.92 8.40
C ILE A 387 -23.11 -18.38 9.58
N SER A 388 -21.79 -18.44 9.40
CA SER A 388 -20.86 -18.83 10.48
C SER A 388 -20.54 -17.70 11.48
N ASN A 389 -21.06 -16.49 11.27
CA ASN A 389 -20.67 -15.27 12.01
C ASN A 389 -19.15 -15.05 12.04
N THR A 390 -18.50 -15.22 10.89
CA THR A 390 -17.05 -15.03 10.71
C THR A 390 -16.72 -14.09 9.56
N ARG A 391 -15.59 -13.40 9.68
CA ARG A 391 -15.02 -12.48 8.68
C ARG A 391 -13.56 -12.80 8.44
N VAL A 392 -13.10 -12.60 7.21
CA VAL A 392 -11.67 -12.60 6.88
C VAL A 392 -11.22 -11.16 6.83
N MET A 393 -10.31 -10.79 7.74
CA MET A 393 -9.79 -9.44 7.92
C MET A 393 -8.27 -9.47 7.78
N THR A 394 -7.65 -8.33 7.48
CA THR A 394 -6.20 -8.23 7.57
C THR A 394 -5.79 -8.16 9.03
N GLU A 395 -4.59 -8.62 9.39
CA GLU A 395 -4.11 -8.54 10.78
C GLU A 395 -4.08 -7.09 11.29
N ALA A 396 -3.68 -6.14 10.44
CA ALA A 396 -3.74 -4.72 10.76
C ALA A 396 -5.18 -4.25 11.02
N GLY A 397 -6.14 -4.66 10.18
CA GLY A 397 -7.57 -4.35 10.37
C GLY A 397 -8.16 -5.00 11.62
N VAL A 398 -7.72 -6.20 12.01
CA VAL A 398 -8.13 -6.85 13.27
C VAL A 398 -7.61 -6.08 14.47
N THR A 399 -6.34 -5.64 14.41
CA THR A 399 -5.69 -4.90 15.50
C THR A 399 -6.39 -3.56 15.69
N HIS A 400 -6.58 -2.80 14.61
CA HIS A 400 -7.28 -1.52 14.63
C HIS A 400 -8.72 -1.64 15.16
N GLU A 401 -9.49 -2.65 14.75
CA GLU A 401 -10.85 -2.84 15.28
C GLU A 401 -10.86 -3.26 16.75
N ARG A 402 -9.85 -3.98 17.24
CA ARG A 402 -9.72 -4.30 18.68
C ARG A 402 -9.37 -3.06 19.49
N GLU A 403 -8.42 -2.27 19.03
CA GLU A 403 -8.02 -1.00 19.65
C GLU A 403 -9.20 -0.02 19.71
N ARG A 404 -9.92 0.13 18.59
CA ARG A 404 -11.13 0.96 18.51
C ARG A 404 -12.23 0.52 19.48
N ARG A 405 -12.37 -0.79 19.70
CA ARG A 405 -13.36 -1.35 20.65
C ARG A 405 -12.91 -1.28 22.11
N ALA A 406 -11.60 -1.30 22.34
CA ALA A 406 -10.99 -1.12 23.64
C ALA A 406 -10.78 0.37 23.96
N ALA A 407 -11.66 1.25 23.45
CA ALA A 407 -11.60 2.67 23.72
C ALA A 407 -11.77 2.93 25.22
N LEU A 408 -10.94 3.84 25.74
CA LEU A 408 -11.00 4.31 27.12
C LEU A 408 -11.60 5.72 27.13
N ASP A 409 -12.52 5.97 28.04
CA ASP A 409 -13.07 7.31 28.24
C ASP A 409 -11.99 8.30 28.71
N VAL A 410 -12.29 9.60 28.64
CA VAL A 410 -11.31 10.65 28.97
C VAL A 410 -10.79 10.52 30.41
N ALA A 411 -11.64 10.14 31.35
CA ALA A 411 -11.25 9.98 32.75
C ALA A 411 -10.35 8.75 32.95
N GLN A 412 -10.62 7.66 32.25
CA GLN A 412 -9.82 6.45 32.22
C GLN A 412 -8.44 6.69 31.62
N VAL A 413 -8.34 7.46 30.53
CA VAL A 413 -7.04 7.84 29.95
C VAL A 413 -6.22 8.68 30.94
N ALA A 414 -6.83 9.68 31.58
CA ALA A 414 -6.15 10.49 32.60
C ALA A 414 -5.72 9.66 33.83
N ALA A 415 -6.53 8.69 34.25
CA ALA A 415 -6.18 7.76 35.31
C ALA A 415 -5.03 6.83 34.91
N LEU A 416 -5.03 6.35 33.66
CA LEU A 416 -3.99 5.52 33.08
C LEU A 416 -2.65 6.27 33.05
N GLU A 417 -2.62 7.52 32.58
CA GLU A 417 -1.43 8.38 32.58
C GLU A 417 -0.84 8.54 33.99
N ARG A 418 -1.70 8.73 35.00
CA ARG A 418 -1.26 8.82 36.40
C ARG A 418 -0.62 7.52 36.90
N ILE A 419 -1.24 6.37 36.60
CA ILE A 419 -0.69 5.06 36.97
C ILE A 419 0.68 4.85 36.30
N ILE A 420 0.81 5.18 35.01
CA ILE A 420 2.07 5.07 34.27
C ILE A 420 3.16 5.97 34.90
N ALA A 421 2.80 7.19 35.29
CA ALA A 421 3.71 8.12 35.96
C ALA A 421 4.13 7.64 37.35
N GLU A 422 3.22 7.07 38.13
CA GLU A 422 3.49 6.48 39.45
C GLU A 422 4.47 5.29 39.37
N GLU A 423 4.46 4.54 38.26
CA GLU A 423 5.28 3.33 38.07
C GLU A 423 6.62 3.56 37.37
N GLY A 424 6.93 4.82 37.02
CA GLY A 424 8.30 5.23 36.66
C GLY A 424 8.49 5.76 35.25
N THR A 425 7.43 5.95 34.44
CA THR A 425 7.53 6.69 33.16
C THR A 425 6.97 8.10 33.34
N PRO A 426 7.80 9.15 33.45
CA PRO A 426 7.33 10.51 33.66
C PRO A 426 6.40 11.00 32.55
N LEU A 427 5.44 11.86 32.87
CA LEU A 427 4.54 12.47 31.87
C LEU A 427 5.31 13.23 30.77
N ALA A 428 6.48 13.79 31.08
CA ALA A 428 7.35 14.44 30.10
C ALA A 428 7.89 13.46 29.05
N GLU A 429 8.19 12.21 29.46
CA GLU A 429 8.62 11.16 28.54
C GLU A 429 7.46 10.68 27.65
N LEU A 430 6.25 10.56 28.19
CA LEU A 430 5.06 10.28 27.39
C LEU A 430 4.82 11.37 26.34
N MET A 431 4.96 12.64 26.73
CA MET A 431 4.86 13.80 25.83
C MET A 431 5.95 13.77 24.73
N GLU A 432 7.18 13.42 25.11
CA GLU A 432 8.29 13.24 24.17
C GLU A 432 7.98 12.16 23.12
N GLN A 433 7.44 11.03 23.55
CA GLN A 433 7.04 9.94 22.66
C GLN A 433 5.84 10.33 21.79
N ALA A 434 4.87 11.06 22.34
CA ALA A 434 3.67 11.51 21.65
C ALA A 434 4.00 12.48 20.50
N GLY A 435 4.80 13.50 20.78
CA GLY A 435 5.23 14.46 19.76
C GLY A 435 6.12 13.82 18.68
N ARG A 436 7.02 12.90 19.04
CA ARG A 436 7.80 12.12 18.04
C ARG A 436 6.93 11.25 17.16
N ALA A 437 5.93 10.58 17.73
CA ALA A 437 4.99 9.76 16.97
C ALA A 437 4.18 10.60 15.96
N ALA A 438 3.76 11.81 16.36
CA ALA A 438 3.12 12.76 15.46
C ALA A 438 4.08 13.23 14.35
N ALA A 439 5.32 13.60 14.68
CA ALA A 439 6.32 14.02 13.70
C ALA A 439 6.64 12.92 12.67
N ASP A 440 6.78 11.67 13.12
CA ASP A 440 7.01 10.52 12.24
C ASP A 440 5.84 10.28 11.28
N GLU A 441 4.60 10.55 11.71
CA GLU A 441 3.44 10.49 10.82
C GLU A 441 3.49 11.59 9.77
N VAL A 442 3.76 12.84 10.17
CA VAL A 442 3.91 13.94 9.20
C VAL A 442 4.99 13.62 8.17
N ARG A 443 6.12 13.03 8.58
CA ARG A 443 7.23 12.64 7.69
C ARG A 443 6.88 11.49 6.76
N ALA A 444 5.89 10.66 7.10
CA ALA A 444 5.39 9.66 6.18
C ALA A 444 4.70 10.33 4.97
N TRP A 445 3.89 11.35 5.23
CA TRP A 445 3.03 11.97 4.23
C TRP A 445 3.63 13.19 3.52
N VAL A 446 4.45 13.99 4.21
CA VAL A 446 5.00 15.25 3.69
C VAL A 446 6.44 15.03 3.20
N PRO A 447 6.73 15.19 1.89
CA PRO A 447 8.05 14.98 1.33
C PRO A 447 9.08 15.98 1.88
N ASP A 448 10.33 15.54 1.97
CA ASP A 448 11.44 16.30 2.58
C ASP A 448 12.31 17.00 1.50
N PRO A 449 12.73 18.28 1.70
CA PRO A 449 12.26 19.23 2.72
C PRO A 449 11.09 20.09 2.22
N ALA A 450 10.03 20.19 3.04
CA ALA A 450 8.86 21.03 2.75
C ALA A 450 8.41 21.83 4.00
N PRO A 451 7.83 23.04 3.85
CA PRO A 451 7.43 23.85 5.00
C PRO A 451 6.27 23.23 5.79
N ILE A 452 6.39 23.19 7.12
CA ILE A 452 5.37 22.68 8.04
C ILE A 452 4.94 23.78 9.00
N VAL A 453 3.64 23.86 9.28
CA VAL A 453 3.07 24.67 10.36
C VAL A 453 2.58 23.78 11.48
N VAL A 454 2.99 24.06 12.71
CA VAL A 454 2.47 23.40 13.92
C VAL A 454 1.69 24.42 14.73
N LEU A 455 0.42 24.14 15.02
CA LEU A 455 -0.46 24.97 15.83
C LEU A 455 -0.53 24.37 17.23
N ALA A 456 0.17 24.96 18.21
CA ALA A 456 0.27 24.40 19.56
C ALA A 456 -0.49 25.26 20.59
N GLY A 457 -1.31 24.59 21.40
CA GLY A 457 -2.09 25.24 22.45
C GLY A 457 -1.30 25.48 23.74
N ALA A 458 -1.98 25.98 24.77
CA ALA A 458 -1.37 26.27 26.07
C ALA A 458 -1.38 25.07 27.07
N GLY A 459 -1.97 23.94 26.69
CA GLY A 459 -2.10 22.73 27.52
C GLY A 459 -1.12 21.61 27.13
N ASN A 460 -1.34 20.41 27.66
CA ASN A 460 -0.49 19.24 27.38
C ASN A 460 -0.45 18.87 25.90
N ASN A 461 -1.57 18.96 25.17
CA ASN A 461 -1.57 18.74 23.71
C ASN A 461 -0.64 19.73 22.99
N GLY A 462 -0.55 20.97 23.49
CA GLY A 462 0.40 21.95 22.98
C GLY A 462 1.86 21.55 23.23
N GLY A 463 2.15 20.95 24.39
CA GLY A 463 3.46 20.36 24.69
C GLY A 463 3.85 19.26 23.71
N ASP A 464 2.92 18.37 23.35
CA ASP A 464 3.14 17.38 22.29
C ASP A 464 3.44 18.06 20.94
N GLY A 465 2.77 19.18 20.67
CA GLY A 465 3.03 20.06 19.52
C GLY A 465 4.44 20.65 19.51
N TRP A 466 4.96 21.11 20.65
CA TRP A 466 6.35 21.59 20.77
C TRP A 466 7.35 20.48 20.46
N VAL A 467 7.16 19.28 21.02
CA VAL A 467 8.00 18.11 20.74
C VAL A 467 7.95 17.74 19.25
N CYS A 468 6.75 17.70 18.67
CA CYS A 468 6.56 17.43 17.24
C CYS A 468 7.31 18.44 16.37
N ALA A 469 7.21 19.73 16.69
CA ALA A 469 7.91 20.79 15.98
C ALA A 469 9.45 20.64 16.05
N ARG A 470 9.99 20.31 17.23
CA ARG A 470 11.43 20.01 17.36
C ARG A 470 11.83 18.80 16.52
N ALA A 471 11.13 17.68 16.65
CA ALA A 471 11.46 16.45 15.94
C ALA A 471 11.43 16.62 14.41
N LEU A 472 10.49 17.42 13.89
CA LEU A 472 10.45 17.78 12.48
C LEU A 472 11.62 18.68 12.07
N ALA A 473 11.97 19.66 12.89
CA ALA A 473 13.11 20.54 12.62
C ALA A 473 14.46 19.79 12.69
N GLU A 474 14.61 18.83 13.61
CA GLU A 474 15.76 17.90 13.67
C GLU A 474 15.88 17.05 12.40
N ALA A 475 14.75 16.71 11.77
CA ALA A 475 14.71 16.01 10.50
C ALA A 475 14.97 16.93 9.28
N GLY A 476 15.18 18.24 9.47
CA GLY A 476 15.53 19.20 8.42
C GLY A 476 14.36 19.98 7.83
N TYR A 477 13.12 19.79 8.33
CA TYR A 477 11.96 20.50 7.83
C TYR A 477 11.97 21.97 8.29
N PRO A 478 11.65 22.94 7.41
CA PRO A 478 11.35 24.31 7.83
C PRO A 478 10.03 24.36 8.61
N VAL A 479 10.10 24.51 9.93
CA VAL A 479 8.93 24.49 10.82
C VAL A 479 8.58 25.91 11.30
N LYS A 480 7.31 26.29 11.16
CA LYS A 480 6.71 27.45 11.83
C LYS A 480 5.79 26.97 12.94
N LEU A 481 6.19 27.20 14.19
CA LEU A 481 5.40 26.84 15.37
C LEU A 481 4.59 28.04 15.85
N VAL A 482 3.27 27.96 15.76
CA VAL A 482 2.34 29.01 16.21
C VAL A 482 1.86 28.68 17.62
N VAL A 483 2.04 29.63 18.54
CA VAL A 483 1.69 29.47 19.96
C VAL A 483 0.93 30.68 20.50
N PRO A 484 0.02 30.51 21.47
CA PRO A 484 -0.85 31.59 21.94
C PRO A 484 -0.14 32.57 22.87
N ASP A 485 0.95 32.14 23.51
CA ASP A 485 1.71 32.94 24.47
C ASP A 485 3.16 32.42 24.54
N LEU A 486 4.02 33.14 25.25
CA LEU A 486 5.41 32.74 25.51
C LEU A 486 5.48 31.43 26.31
N ALA A 487 6.49 30.61 26.03
CA ALA A 487 6.72 29.33 26.71
C ALA A 487 6.75 29.48 28.25
N GLU A 488 7.36 30.55 28.77
CA GLU A 488 7.44 30.84 30.21
C GLU A 488 6.07 31.08 30.88
N ARG A 489 5.06 31.47 30.10
CA ARG A 489 3.71 31.83 30.57
C ARG A 489 2.72 30.69 30.48
N LEU A 490 3.11 29.56 29.89
CA LEU A 490 2.29 28.34 29.91
C LEU A 490 2.09 27.90 31.36
N LYS A 491 0.89 27.40 31.70
CA LYS A 491 0.56 26.98 33.07
C LYS A 491 0.58 25.46 33.27
N ALA A 492 0.41 24.70 32.19
CA ALA A 492 0.34 23.25 32.24
C ALA A 492 1.75 22.65 32.31
N GLU A 493 1.99 21.78 33.29
CA GLU A 493 3.16 20.91 33.32
C GLU A 493 2.78 19.50 32.85
N PRO A 494 3.62 18.81 32.07
CA PRO A 494 5.01 19.18 31.70
C PRO A 494 5.15 20.08 30.47
N ALA A 495 4.05 20.56 29.87
CA ALA A 495 4.10 21.33 28.62
C ALA A 495 4.99 22.58 28.72
N ARG A 496 4.95 23.29 29.85
CA ARG A 496 5.77 24.49 30.10
C ARG A 496 7.26 24.14 30.13
N SER A 497 7.68 23.17 30.94
CA SER A 497 9.09 22.77 31.00
C SER A 497 9.62 22.29 29.65
N THR A 498 8.82 21.49 28.94
CA THR A 498 9.16 20.98 27.61
C THR A 498 9.31 22.10 26.57
N ALA A 499 8.39 23.07 26.56
CA ALA A 499 8.46 24.21 25.65
C ALA A 499 9.73 25.07 25.88
N LEU A 500 10.10 25.29 27.15
CA LEU A 500 11.31 26.04 27.50
C LEU A 500 12.59 25.33 27.04
N GLU A 501 12.68 24.03 27.31
CA GLU A 501 13.81 23.20 26.89
C GLU A 501 13.96 23.20 25.36
N ILE A 502 12.87 22.97 24.63
CA ILE A 502 12.87 22.92 23.17
C ILE A 502 13.25 24.27 22.56
N PHE A 503 12.72 25.37 23.12
CA PHE A 503 13.06 26.70 22.63
C PHE A 503 14.56 26.99 22.78
N ALA A 504 15.16 26.61 23.91
CA ALA A 504 16.59 26.75 24.15
C ALA A 504 17.42 25.85 23.20
N ASP A 505 17.10 24.56 23.10
CA ASP A 505 17.79 23.59 22.25
C ASP A 505 17.75 23.99 20.76
N ALA A 506 16.59 24.44 20.29
CA ALA A 506 16.43 24.88 18.91
C ALA A 506 17.32 26.08 18.56
N SER A 507 17.49 27.01 19.50
CA SER A 507 18.38 28.16 19.34
C SER A 507 19.86 27.74 19.39
N GLU A 508 20.24 26.87 20.32
CA GLU A 508 21.63 26.41 20.47
C GLU A 508 22.11 25.63 19.23
N ARG A 509 21.25 24.79 18.68
CA ARG A 509 21.56 23.93 17.52
C ARG A 509 21.25 24.58 16.17
N ASN A 510 20.75 25.81 16.15
CA ASN A 510 20.28 26.49 14.94
C ASN A 510 19.30 25.63 14.11
N LEU A 511 18.32 25.01 14.78
CA LEU A 511 17.31 24.22 14.10
C LEU A 511 16.43 25.13 13.21
N PRO A 512 15.90 24.63 12.08
CA PRO A 512 14.98 25.36 11.20
C PRO A 512 13.56 25.49 11.82
N LEU A 513 13.47 25.97 13.07
CA LEU A 513 12.26 26.13 13.85
C LEU A 513 12.03 27.61 14.19
N HIS A 514 10.96 28.20 13.64
CA HIS A 514 10.55 29.57 13.90
C HIS A 514 9.29 29.62 14.75
N VAL A 515 9.37 30.22 15.94
CA VAL A 515 8.22 30.37 16.85
C VAL A 515 7.49 31.68 16.59
N LEU A 516 6.20 31.60 16.28
CA LEU A 516 5.28 32.72 16.08
C LEU A 516 4.35 32.82 17.28
N VAL A 517 4.59 33.81 18.14
CA VAL A 517 3.81 34.03 19.36
C VAL A 517 2.65 34.97 19.07
N ALA A 518 1.42 34.52 19.32
CA ALA A 518 0.18 35.26 19.12
C ALA A 518 0.15 36.06 17.80
N PRO A 519 0.41 35.42 16.63
CA PRO A 519 0.52 36.15 15.38
C PRO A 519 -0.83 36.75 14.96
N ASP A 520 -0.79 37.93 14.35
CA ASP A 520 -1.94 38.50 13.67
C ASP A 520 -2.39 37.61 12.50
N THR A 521 -3.66 37.77 12.10
CA THR A 521 -4.31 36.91 11.10
C THR A 521 -3.56 36.82 9.76
N ASP A 522 -2.91 37.90 9.32
CA ASP A 522 -2.19 37.90 8.04
C ASP A 522 -0.90 37.07 8.11
N ILE A 523 -0.11 37.22 9.18
CA ILE A 523 1.11 36.40 9.39
C ILE A 523 0.76 34.92 9.48
N LEU A 524 -0.30 34.60 10.22
CA LEU A 524 -0.79 33.23 10.33
C LEU A 524 -1.23 32.68 8.98
N THR A 525 -2.01 33.45 8.21
CA THR A 525 -2.51 33.01 6.90
C THR A 525 -1.35 32.78 5.93
N ASP A 526 -0.33 33.65 5.92
CA ASP A 526 0.84 33.50 5.07
C ASP A 526 1.69 32.27 5.47
N ALA A 527 1.78 31.98 6.77
CA ALA A 527 2.42 30.76 7.26
C ALA A 527 1.69 29.50 6.75
N ILE A 528 0.37 29.47 6.88
CA ILE A 528 -0.49 28.36 6.47
C ILE A 528 -0.54 28.20 4.94
N ASP A 529 -0.60 29.29 4.18
CA ASP A 529 -0.70 29.25 2.71
C ASP A 529 0.55 28.63 2.08
N GLY A 530 1.73 28.87 2.67
CA GLY A 530 3.02 28.32 2.23
C GLY A 530 3.36 26.93 2.77
N ALA A 531 2.50 26.32 3.60
CA ALA A 531 2.76 25.03 4.20
C ALA A 531 2.35 23.86 3.27
N GLU A 532 3.12 22.78 3.30
CA GLU A 532 2.74 21.48 2.73
C GLU A 532 2.18 20.52 3.80
N GLY A 533 2.43 20.81 5.08
CA GLY A 533 1.85 20.12 6.24
C GLY A 533 1.37 21.08 7.32
N ILE A 534 0.22 20.78 7.94
CA ILE A 534 -0.34 21.49 9.10
C ILE A 534 -0.59 20.48 10.21
N VAL A 535 -0.07 20.75 11.40
CA VAL A 535 -0.27 19.94 12.61
C VAL A 535 -1.12 20.71 13.60
N ASP A 536 -2.24 20.11 14.00
CA ASP A 536 -3.13 20.59 15.04
C ASP A 536 -2.78 19.95 16.39
N ALA A 537 -2.29 20.78 17.30
CA ALA A 537 -1.94 20.45 18.68
C ALA A 537 -2.57 21.48 19.65
N LEU A 538 -3.72 22.06 19.30
CA LEU A 538 -4.34 23.15 20.07
C LEU A 538 -5.10 22.66 21.30
N LEU A 539 -6.02 21.72 21.10
CA LEU A 539 -6.94 21.21 22.11
C LEU A 539 -6.94 19.68 22.07
N GLY A 540 -6.75 19.03 23.22
CA GLY A 540 -6.80 17.57 23.34
C GLY A 540 -8.04 17.09 24.09
N THR A 541 -7.90 15.95 24.79
CA THR A 541 -8.97 15.32 25.61
C THR A 541 -9.64 16.22 26.64
N GLY A 542 -8.97 17.29 27.12
CA GLY A 542 -9.53 18.24 28.08
C GLY A 542 -10.58 19.20 27.51
N PHE A 543 -10.79 19.24 26.20
CA PHE A 543 -11.80 20.11 25.60
C PHE A 543 -13.23 19.61 25.87
N SER A 544 -14.05 20.50 26.41
CA SER A 544 -15.50 20.33 26.54
C SER A 544 -16.18 21.66 26.20
N GLY A 545 -17.11 21.65 25.26
CA GLY A 545 -17.83 22.86 24.84
C GLY A 545 -18.43 22.76 23.44
N SER A 546 -19.37 23.67 23.15
CA SER A 546 -19.99 23.81 21.82
C SER A 546 -19.22 24.74 20.88
N ASP A 547 -18.37 25.59 21.41
CA ASP A 547 -17.66 26.64 20.66
C ASP A 547 -16.21 26.73 21.11
N VAL A 548 -15.30 26.84 20.15
CA VAL A 548 -13.87 27.05 20.40
C VAL A 548 -13.64 28.55 20.63
N ARG A 549 -12.83 28.89 21.64
CA ARG A 549 -12.52 30.29 21.98
C ARG A 549 -11.38 30.83 21.14
N GLU A 550 -11.34 32.15 20.99
CA GLU A 550 -10.18 32.84 20.41
C GLU A 550 -8.93 32.69 21.30
N PRO A 551 -7.72 32.63 20.71
CA PRO A 551 -7.41 32.75 19.27
C PRO A 551 -7.55 31.44 18.46
N TYR A 552 -7.81 30.31 19.12
CA TYR A 552 -7.81 28.99 18.47
C TYR A 552 -8.87 28.83 17.39
N ALA A 553 -10.05 29.45 17.57
CA ALA A 553 -11.10 29.45 16.56
C ALA A 553 -10.61 30.03 15.23
N SER A 554 -10.02 31.23 15.26
CA SER A 554 -9.44 31.86 14.07
C SER A 554 -8.36 31.02 13.40
N TRP A 555 -7.58 30.27 14.18
CA TRP A 555 -6.50 29.42 13.65
C TRP A 555 -7.03 28.17 12.96
N ILE A 556 -8.01 27.51 13.56
CA ILE A 556 -8.70 26.37 12.95
C ILE A 556 -9.38 26.80 11.64
N ASP A 557 -10.05 27.95 11.63
CA ASP A 557 -10.70 28.48 10.43
C ASP A 557 -9.69 28.77 9.31
N ALA A 558 -8.53 29.33 9.64
CA ALA A 558 -7.46 29.56 8.66
C ALA A 558 -6.94 28.24 8.06
N ALA A 559 -6.71 27.23 8.88
CA ALA A 559 -6.26 25.91 8.43
C ALA A 559 -7.31 25.20 7.55
N ASN A 560 -8.56 25.16 7.99
CA ASN A 560 -9.67 24.57 7.24
C ASN A 560 -9.91 25.31 5.92
N ARG A 561 -9.79 26.64 5.91
CA ARG A 561 -9.89 27.43 4.69
C ARG A 561 -8.83 27.04 3.67
N ARG A 562 -7.56 26.92 4.08
CA ARG A 562 -6.48 26.45 3.20
C ARG A 562 -6.74 25.04 2.64
N ARG A 563 -7.39 24.18 3.43
CA ARG A 563 -7.75 22.80 3.08
C ARG A 563 -8.89 22.71 2.06
N PHE A 564 -9.92 23.55 2.17
CA PHE A 564 -11.15 23.44 1.36
C PHE A 564 -11.29 24.52 0.28
N GLU A 565 -10.76 25.73 0.50
CA GLU A 565 -10.85 26.85 -0.45
C GLU A 565 -9.56 27.06 -1.27
N GLY A 566 -8.43 26.47 -0.87
CA GLY A 566 -7.12 26.63 -1.53
C GLY A 566 -6.35 27.88 -1.10
N SER A 567 -5.16 28.09 -1.69
CA SER A 567 -4.28 29.23 -1.36
C SER A 567 -4.87 30.59 -1.75
N ARG A 568 -4.53 31.68 -1.02
CA ARG A 568 -4.84 33.05 -1.51
C ARG A 568 -4.04 33.28 -2.80
N GLY A 569 -4.71 33.26 -3.94
CA GLY A 569 -4.10 33.64 -5.21
C GLY A 569 -3.42 35.01 -5.09
N LYS A 570 -2.13 35.10 -5.45
CA LYS A 570 -1.40 36.37 -5.52
C LYS A 570 -1.99 37.25 -6.63
N GLY A 571 -2.92 38.14 -6.26
CA GLY A 571 -3.27 39.33 -7.04
C GLY A 571 -4.67 39.38 -7.64
N ARG A 572 -5.62 39.97 -6.89
CA ARG A 572 -6.23 41.29 -7.18
C ARG A 572 -7.41 41.47 -6.23
N GLY A 573 -7.38 42.58 -5.50
CA GLY A 573 -8.38 42.92 -4.48
C GLY A 573 -9.80 42.75 -4.97
N ARG A 574 -10.48 41.72 -4.46
CA ARG A 574 -11.91 41.82 -4.20
C ARG A 574 -12.02 42.21 -2.74
N HIS A 575 -12.41 43.46 -2.52
CA HIS A 575 -13.03 43.89 -1.27
C HIS A 575 -14.08 42.83 -0.89
N ARG A 576 -13.75 41.93 0.05
CA ARG A 576 -14.73 41.01 0.61
C ARG A 576 -15.57 41.86 1.55
N LYS A 577 -16.80 42.20 1.12
CA LYS A 577 -17.80 42.86 1.95
C LYS A 577 -17.85 42.10 3.28
N ARG A 578 -17.54 42.79 4.39
CA ARG A 578 -17.82 42.31 5.75
C ARG A 578 -19.34 42.24 5.89
N GLU A 579 -19.94 41.11 5.56
CA GLU A 579 -21.28 40.81 6.06
C GLU A 579 -21.13 40.33 7.50
N HIS A 580 -21.43 41.25 8.42
CA HIS A 580 -21.85 40.91 9.77
C HIS A 580 -23.10 40.01 9.66
N GLN A 581 -22.93 38.70 9.69
CA GLN A 581 -24.03 37.80 10.07
C GLN A 581 -23.91 37.50 11.56
N ARG A 582 -24.47 38.43 12.35
CA ARG A 582 -25.03 38.11 13.66
C ARG A 582 -26.30 37.29 13.42
N GLY A 583 -26.44 36.17 14.13
CA GLY A 583 -27.73 35.57 14.45
C GLY A 583 -28.32 34.66 13.36
N GLY A 584 -28.07 33.37 13.50
CA GLY A 584 -28.75 32.33 12.74
C GLY A 584 -28.50 30.97 13.37
N HIS A 585 -29.30 30.61 14.36
CA HIS A 585 -29.33 29.28 14.95
C HIS A 585 -29.85 28.25 13.92
N GLU A 586 -29.00 27.85 12.96
CA GLU A 586 -29.18 26.60 12.25
C GLU A 586 -28.25 25.55 12.86
N ARG A 587 -28.85 24.61 13.61
CA ARG A 587 -28.24 23.33 13.94
C ARG A 587 -27.95 22.63 12.61
N MET A 588 -26.72 22.75 12.13
CA MET A 588 -26.23 22.02 10.97
C MET A 588 -26.21 20.54 11.37
N ARG A 589 -27.28 19.81 11.03
CA ARG A 589 -27.17 18.36 10.86
C ARG A 589 -25.97 18.14 9.95
N ALA A 590 -25.00 17.35 10.41
CA ALA A 590 -23.76 16.99 9.73
C ALA A 590 -23.84 17.12 8.20
N ARG A 591 -23.54 18.32 7.67
CA ARG A 591 -23.26 18.47 6.25
C ARG A 591 -21.88 17.86 6.06
N ALA A 592 -21.76 16.94 5.13
CA ALA A 592 -20.46 16.40 4.75
C ALA A 592 -19.50 17.56 4.45
N LEU A 593 -18.25 17.45 4.92
CA LEU A 593 -17.22 18.45 4.62
C LEU A 593 -17.05 18.60 3.10
N PRO A 594 -16.64 19.78 2.61
CA PRO A 594 -16.32 19.97 1.21
C PRO A 594 -15.22 19.00 0.76
N ALA A 595 -15.12 18.75 -0.54
CA ALA A 595 -13.97 18.04 -1.07
C ALA A 595 -12.69 18.85 -0.83
N LYS A 596 -11.59 18.16 -0.49
CA LYS A 596 -10.26 18.75 -0.30
C LYS A 596 -9.79 19.45 -1.59
N ALA A 597 -9.21 20.64 -1.47
CA ALA A 597 -8.60 21.35 -2.59
C ALA A 597 -7.40 20.58 -3.14
N LYS A 598 -7.12 20.67 -4.45
CA LYS A 598 -6.07 19.89 -5.11
C LYS A 598 -4.66 20.16 -4.55
N ASP A 599 -4.42 21.38 -4.07
CA ASP A 599 -3.16 21.86 -3.50
C ASP A 599 -3.20 21.92 -1.97
N ALA A 600 -4.19 21.31 -1.31
CA ALA A 600 -4.34 21.37 0.14
C ALA A 600 -3.19 20.63 0.86
N PRO A 601 -2.63 21.23 1.94
CA PRO A 601 -1.58 20.57 2.73
C PRO A 601 -2.11 19.29 3.38
N PHE A 602 -1.18 18.43 3.76
CA PHE A 602 -1.48 17.33 4.68
C PHE A 602 -1.85 17.89 6.05
N ALA A 603 -2.95 17.46 6.64
CA ALA A 603 -3.43 17.92 7.94
C ALA A 603 -3.38 16.78 8.96
N LEU A 604 -2.60 16.94 10.03
CA LEU A 604 -2.51 15.99 11.13
C LEU A 604 -3.14 16.58 12.39
N ALA A 605 -3.93 15.82 13.13
CA ALA A 605 -4.31 16.16 14.51
C ALA A 605 -3.55 15.31 15.53
N ILE A 606 -2.98 15.94 16.54
CA ILE A 606 -2.40 15.27 17.71
C ILE A 606 -3.49 15.03 18.73
N ASP A 607 -3.59 13.77 19.14
CA ASP A 607 -4.55 13.20 20.07
C ASP A 607 -6.01 13.21 19.57
N VAL A 608 -6.58 14.38 19.39
CA VAL A 608 -7.97 14.62 18.97
C VAL A 608 -8.02 15.91 18.13
N PRO A 609 -8.76 15.96 17.00
CA PRO A 609 -8.94 17.22 16.28
C PRO A 609 -9.54 18.30 17.18
N SER A 610 -8.91 19.48 17.19
CA SER A 610 -9.33 20.58 18.04
C SER A 610 -10.75 21.04 17.70
N GLY A 611 -11.61 21.04 18.71
CA GLY A 611 -13.05 21.26 18.54
C GLY A 611 -13.88 19.98 18.45
N LEU A 612 -13.27 18.80 18.44
CA LEU A 612 -13.96 17.52 18.60
C LEU A 612 -13.89 17.06 20.07
N SER A 613 -15.03 16.68 20.64
CA SER A 613 -15.08 16.05 21.95
C SER A 613 -14.56 14.62 21.88
N ALA A 614 -13.51 14.34 22.66
CA ALA A 614 -12.93 13.00 22.78
C ALA A 614 -13.91 11.99 23.40
N GLN A 615 -14.85 12.46 24.23
CA GLN A 615 -15.74 11.59 25.00
C GLN A 615 -16.93 11.08 24.21
N ASP A 616 -17.61 11.95 23.46
CA ASP A 616 -18.89 11.66 22.82
C ASP A 616 -18.92 11.98 21.32
N GLY A 617 -17.84 12.53 20.77
CA GLY A 617 -17.73 12.92 19.37
C GLY A 617 -18.56 14.15 19.00
N ALA A 618 -19.02 14.93 19.99
CA ALA A 618 -19.65 16.23 19.73
C ALA A 618 -18.67 17.18 19.02
N VAL A 619 -19.15 17.84 17.98
CA VAL A 619 -18.34 18.74 17.14
C VAL A 619 -18.68 20.19 17.49
N ALA A 620 -17.68 20.94 17.95
CA ALA A 620 -17.75 22.37 18.24
C ALA A 620 -17.50 23.24 17.00
N ARG A 621 -17.77 24.54 17.13
CA ARG A 621 -17.51 25.53 16.06
C ARG A 621 -16.32 26.44 16.40
N PRO A 622 -15.32 26.56 15.51
CA PRO A 622 -14.98 25.61 14.44
C PRO A 622 -14.35 24.30 14.99
N CYS A 623 -14.28 23.26 14.14
CA CYS A 623 -13.56 22.01 14.43
C CYS A 623 -12.49 21.80 13.36
N PHE A 624 -11.30 21.35 13.74
CA PHE A 624 -10.23 21.03 12.80
C PHE A 624 -10.59 19.80 11.97
N ALA A 625 -10.31 19.84 10.66
CA ALA A 625 -10.52 18.71 9.75
C ALA A 625 -9.17 18.11 9.33
N ALA A 626 -8.84 16.96 9.88
CA ALA A 626 -7.59 16.25 9.61
C ALA A 626 -7.69 15.30 8.40
N ASP A 627 -6.54 15.00 7.78
CA ASP A 627 -6.33 13.79 6.96
C ASP A 627 -6.09 12.59 7.87
N GLU A 628 -5.33 12.77 8.95
CA GLU A 628 -5.08 11.75 9.97
C GLU A 628 -5.06 12.32 11.40
N THR A 629 -5.46 11.50 12.37
CA THR A 629 -5.35 11.79 13.81
C THR A 629 -4.47 10.73 14.47
N VAL A 630 -3.42 11.15 15.18
CA VAL A 630 -2.60 10.27 16.02
C VAL A 630 -3.10 10.34 17.46
N THR A 631 -3.87 9.35 17.89
CA THR A 631 -4.36 9.25 19.28
C THR A 631 -3.35 8.53 20.17
N MET A 632 -3.18 9.01 21.40
CA MET A 632 -2.17 8.49 22.33
C MET A 632 -2.76 7.48 23.33
N LEU A 633 -1.99 6.45 23.69
CA LEU A 633 -2.29 5.40 24.68
C LEU A 633 -3.47 4.49 24.33
N ALA A 634 -4.66 5.05 24.14
CA ALA A 634 -5.87 4.34 23.75
C ALA A 634 -6.73 5.16 22.77
N PHE A 635 -7.65 4.49 22.08
CA PHE A 635 -8.74 5.19 21.41
C PHE A 635 -9.62 5.88 22.44
N LYS A 636 -10.12 7.06 22.11
CA LYS A 636 -11.18 7.74 22.85
C LYS A 636 -12.53 7.48 22.18
N PRO A 637 -13.65 7.40 22.91
CA PRO A 637 -14.92 6.96 22.33
C PRO A 637 -15.39 7.86 21.18
N GLY A 638 -15.17 9.18 21.27
CA GLY A 638 -15.48 10.13 20.19
C GLY A 638 -14.72 9.88 18.89
N LEU A 639 -13.49 9.35 18.96
CA LEU A 639 -12.68 8.97 17.79
C LEU A 639 -13.11 7.62 17.21
N ALA A 640 -13.76 6.77 18.00
CA ALA A 640 -14.22 5.45 17.57
C ALA A 640 -15.55 5.51 16.79
N LEU A 641 -16.21 6.67 16.69
CA LEU A 641 -17.48 6.83 16.00
C LEU A 641 -17.29 7.06 14.48
N ASP A 642 -18.00 6.30 13.65
CA ASP A 642 -17.96 6.50 12.18
C ASP A 642 -18.44 7.91 11.77
N ALA A 643 -19.24 8.57 12.61
CA ALA A 643 -19.77 9.91 12.36
C ALA A 643 -18.70 11.01 12.46
N THR A 644 -17.59 10.76 13.16
CA THR A 644 -16.51 11.75 13.37
C THR A 644 -15.40 11.62 12.33
N THR A 645 -15.41 10.57 11.49
CA THR A 645 -14.45 10.34 10.40
C THR A 645 -14.23 11.54 9.47
N PRO A 646 -15.22 12.37 9.12
CA PRO A 646 -14.94 13.59 8.33
C PRO A 646 -13.91 14.52 8.99
N TRP A 647 -13.89 14.59 10.33
CA TRP A 647 -13.01 15.46 11.10
C TRP A 647 -11.71 14.78 11.50
N THR A 648 -11.78 13.50 11.87
CA THR A 648 -10.61 12.74 12.36
C THR A 648 -9.74 12.19 11.23
N GLY A 649 -10.28 12.00 10.03
CA GLY A 649 -9.57 11.30 8.98
C GLY A 649 -9.25 9.85 9.37
N ALA A 650 -8.08 9.33 9.00
CA ALA A 650 -7.61 8.04 9.50
C ALA A 650 -7.10 8.19 10.94
N VAL A 651 -7.59 7.35 11.86
CA VAL A 651 -7.15 7.38 13.27
C VAL A 651 -6.08 6.31 13.50
N LYS A 652 -4.90 6.73 13.92
CA LYS A 652 -3.77 5.86 14.27
C LYS A 652 -3.51 5.93 15.77
N LEU A 653 -3.39 4.76 16.40
CA LEU A 653 -3.03 4.67 17.81
C LEU A 653 -1.50 4.66 17.96
N ALA A 654 -0.97 5.63 18.69
CA ALA A 654 0.39 5.60 19.20
C ALA A 654 0.36 5.05 20.63
N PRO A 655 0.87 3.82 20.88
CA PRO A 655 0.77 3.19 22.19
C PRO A 655 1.60 3.90 23.26
N LEU A 656 2.64 4.65 22.87
CA LEU A 656 3.67 5.27 23.73
C LEU A 656 4.45 4.24 24.57
N VAL A 657 3.75 3.51 25.43
CA VAL A 657 4.25 2.43 26.29
C VAL A 657 3.37 1.18 26.19
N ASP A 658 3.83 0.03 26.70
CA ASP A 658 2.95 -1.15 26.82
C ASP A 658 1.92 -0.92 27.92
N ILE A 659 0.68 -0.62 27.54
CA ILE A 659 -0.37 -0.26 28.49
C ILE A 659 -0.97 -1.47 29.23
N LYS A 660 -0.73 -2.71 28.77
CA LYS A 660 -1.41 -3.91 29.29
C LYS A 660 -1.28 -4.10 30.81
N PRO A 661 -0.09 -3.94 31.42
CA PRO A 661 0.06 -4.10 32.88
C PRO A 661 -0.79 -3.09 33.66
N TYR A 662 -0.96 -1.88 33.11
CA TYR A 662 -1.69 -0.80 33.76
C TYR A 662 -3.21 -0.91 33.58
N LEU A 663 -3.69 -1.54 32.49
CA LEU A 663 -5.12 -1.78 32.27
C LEU A 663 -5.75 -2.69 33.33
N GLU A 664 -5.01 -3.69 33.81
CA GLU A 664 -5.48 -4.59 34.89
C GLU A 664 -5.69 -3.82 36.19
N ARG A 665 -4.77 -2.91 36.53
CA ARG A 665 -4.87 -2.04 37.71
C ARG A 665 -5.97 -0.99 37.58
N LEU A 666 -6.13 -0.42 36.39
CA LEU A 666 -7.22 0.50 36.09
C LEU A 666 -8.58 -0.17 36.33
N SER A 667 -8.71 -1.43 35.91
CA SER A 667 -9.92 -2.24 36.11
C SER A 667 -10.16 -2.55 37.60
N ALA A 668 -9.10 -2.89 38.35
CA ALA A 668 -9.19 -3.18 39.78
C ALA A 668 -9.62 -1.95 40.62
N LYS A 669 -9.05 -0.77 40.34
CA LYS A 669 -9.45 0.50 41.00
C LYS A 669 -10.91 0.89 40.71
N GLN A 670 -11.46 0.52 39.55
CA GLN A 670 -12.86 0.77 39.24
C GLN A 670 -13.82 -0.11 40.06
N THR A 671 -13.45 -1.37 40.34
CA THR A 671 -14.25 -2.28 41.19
C THR A 671 -14.27 -1.90 42.67
N ASP A 672 -13.24 -1.24 43.19
CA ASP A 672 -13.19 -0.79 44.60
C ASP A 672 -13.95 0.54 44.84
N SER A 673 -14.44 1.19 43.79
CA SER A 673 -15.14 2.48 43.83
C SER A 673 -16.68 2.37 43.70
N HIS A 674 -17.21 1.15 43.67
CA HIS A 674 -18.62 0.81 43.69
C HIS A 674 -18.96 0.01 44.95
#